data_AF-A0A8C7GSA4-F1
#
_entry.id   AF-A0A8C7GSA4-F1
#
_cell.length_a   1.000
_cell.length_b   1.000
_cell.length_c   1.000
_cell.angle_alpha   90.00
_cell.angle_beta   90.00
_cell.angle_gamma   90.00
#
_symmetry.space_group_name_H-M   'P 1'
#
loop_
_entity.id
_entity.type
_entity.pdbx_description
1 polymer ?
#
loop_
_entity_poly.entity_id
_entity_poly.type
_entity_poly.pdbx_seq_one_letter_code
_entity_poly.pdbx_strand_id
1 'polypeptide(L)'
;IGTKLSNKVKQTVAYWKILCQTHVEKPPQKTLRIPRGSLGQACQERNSLGRTLPPSKGKRSIRILDQTNVVLSLDERDVLELDEKLAELLFPITNCEERYALLCNKPRLERARDIDCGSKVRVQLRSGDEPLPGVVRFKGSLLPDRALSGVWFGVELLEEGRGQGFTEGSYQGRQLFRCEDECGVFVALDKLELWDDEEEELGELEVDHVTLVEEEMDFHQLEINSRVLVQTREGPERGTIIFCDLLPGNESLGYYVGVDMDNPIGDWDGVIDGKLLCNFASLEHTRLVPICDVMPEYSMQDQRLQKHSFTPRGSSSDKSSSGQSKPKSKGTCGSRSKSELYYTLNGSSVDHPVQAKSKSTWYIDEGKAPARYSSETPICLDIGEDPAKSLTDTPPDFNEATPPTRAPPSASLSNDNKFHSLPFSLSRKTGPNGSMSHGPLSLSVQSVMGEQMQMPEPPSPTPPSPQPSSPPSSRGGGGVPGLEVGSLVEVKENPPLCGVIRWVGLPPGLPEPLAGLELEEECVGCTDGTFQGTRYFSCAPKKALFVKLKCCRPDSRFPSLHHSSNPIERCNSIAFGGYLSEVVHENTPPRTENDGLDIMVGKKKGIQGHYNSCYLDSTLFCLFSFSSVLDTVLLRPRSKTDVEYYRETQELLRTEIVNPLRIHGYVCATKVMKLRRILEKVEAASGFTSEEKDPEEFLNILFHHILRVDPLLKLRSAGQKVQDCYFYQIFMDKKDKVGVPTSQQLLEWSFINSDLKFAEAPSCLIIQMPRFGKDFKMFNKIFPSLELDITDLLEDTPRECRICGGLALYECRECYEDGDITAGKIKQFCEKCNTQVHLHPRRKAHRHGKLSIPKELQEGVWRQGSYPRQRMELFAVLCIETSHYVAFVKYGHQDSAWLFFDSMADRDGGQNGFNIPQVSPCPEVGAYLKMTPEELHALDPKSIQGQARRLLCDAYMCMYQSPTMSLYK
;
A
#
# COMPACT_ATOMS: atom_id res chain seq x y z
N ILE A 1 23.86 -12.61 63.82
CA ILE A 1 23.19 -12.55 62.49
C ILE A 1 24.18 -11.87 61.55
N GLY A 2 24.71 -12.57 60.54
CA GLY A 2 25.77 -12.05 59.67
C GLY A 2 25.32 -11.92 58.23
N THR A 3 25.28 -10.70 57.71
CA THR A 3 24.87 -10.38 56.34
C THR A 3 25.96 -10.75 55.33
N LYS A 4 25.86 -11.92 54.71
CA LYS A 4 26.58 -12.18 53.45
C LYS A 4 25.91 -11.39 52.33
N LEU A 5 26.56 -10.33 51.86
CA LEU A 5 26.21 -9.74 50.57
C LEU A 5 26.39 -10.80 49.49
N SER A 6 25.32 -11.10 48.76
CA SER A 6 25.44 -11.83 47.50
C SER A 6 25.86 -10.84 46.43
N ASN A 7 27.14 -10.89 46.04
CA ASN A 7 27.57 -10.26 44.79
C ASN A 7 26.88 -11.00 43.63
N LYS A 8 25.70 -10.52 43.23
CA LYS A 8 25.15 -10.78 41.89
C LYS A 8 26.13 -10.17 40.90
N VAL A 9 27.05 -10.99 40.41
CA VAL A 9 27.75 -10.72 39.14
C VAL A 9 26.65 -10.48 38.11
N LYS A 10 26.55 -9.26 37.58
CA LYS A 10 25.75 -9.01 36.37
C LYS A 10 26.35 -9.91 35.30
N GLN A 11 25.62 -10.95 34.91
CA GLN A 11 26.03 -11.80 33.81
C GLN A 11 25.87 -10.97 32.54
N THR A 12 26.99 -10.50 31.98
CA THR A 12 27.00 -9.54 30.88
C THR A 12 26.21 -10.08 29.70
N VAL A 13 25.24 -9.32 29.23
CA VAL A 13 24.33 -9.75 28.16
C VAL A 13 25.03 -9.48 26.84
N ALA A 14 25.57 -10.52 26.21
CA ALA A 14 26.23 -10.39 24.91
C ALA A 14 25.18 -10.21 23.79
N TYR A 15 25.32 -9.15 23.00
CA TYR A 15 24.49 -8.85 21.84
C TYR A 15 25.22 -9.22 20.55
N TRP A 16 24.47 -9.50 19.49
CA TRP A 16 25.00 -10.07 18.24
C TRP A 16 24.30 -9.46 17.03
N LYS A 17 25.05 -9.01 16.02
CA LYS A 17 24.55 -8.71 14.67
C LYS A 17 24.60 -9.99 13.83
N ILE A 18 23.56 -10.28 13.06
CA ILE A 18 23.59 -11.30 12.00
C ILE A 18 24.17 -10.68 10.71
N LEU A 19 25.23 -11.29 10.19
CA LEU A 19 25.96 -10.81 9.01
C LEU A 19 25.38 -11.34 7.69
N CYS A 20 24.92 -12.58 7.69
CA CYS A 20 24.38 -13.28 6.52
C CYS A 20 22.85 -13.42 6.61
N GLN A 21 22.13 -13.30 5.50
CA GLN A 21 20.71 -13.66 5.48
C GLN A 21 20.57 -15.15 5.79
N THR A 22 19.74 -15.50 6.78
CA THR A 22 19.53 -16.89 7.20
C THR A 22 18.06 -17.30 7.07
N HIS A 23 17.85 -18.59 6.84
CA HIS A 23 16.52 -19.20 6.67
C HIS A 23 16.33 -20.30 7.71
N VAL A 24 15.17 -20.32 8.35
CA VAL A 24 14.95 -21.10 9.58
C VAL A 24 13.64 -21.87 9.48
N GLU A 25 13.73 -23.20 9.45
CA GLU A 25 12.56 -24.07 9.44
C GLU A 25 12.00 -24.24 10.85
N LYS A 26 10.75 -23.80 11.08
CA LYS A 26 9.99 -24.09 12.30
C LYS A 26 8.86 -25.09 12.00
N PRO A 27 8.86 -26.30 12.59
CA PRO A 27 7.72 -27.19 12.51
C PRO A 27 6.57 -26.71 13.44
N PRO A 28 5.30 -26.70 13.00
CA PRO A 28 4.80 -26.86 11.63
C PRO A 28 4.55 -25.50 10.93
N GLN A 29 4.99 -25.40 9.67
CA GLN A 29 4.76 -24.30 8.72
C GLN A 29 5.60 -23.00 8.91
N LYS A 30 5.92 -22.40 7.74
CA LYS A 30 6.78 -21.24 7.47
C LYS A 30 8.28 -21.42 7.73
N THR A 31 9.05 -21.40 6.65
CA THR A 31 10.49 -21.08 6.67
C THR A 31 10.64 -19.59 6.93
N LEU A 32 11.22 -19.23 8.07
CA LEU A 32 11.37 -17.87 8.54
C LEU A 32 12.65 -17.25 7.97
N ARG A 33 12.53 -16.16 7.20
CA ARG A 33 13.66 -15.38 6.68
C ARG A 33 14.12 -14.38 7.74
N ILE A 34 15.42 -14.37 8.00
CA ILE A 34 16.09 -13.46 8.93
C ILE A 34 17.06 -12.60 8.10
N PRO A 35 16.80 -11.29 7.94
CA PRO A 35 17.66 -10.43 7.14
C PRO A 35 19.02 -10.21 7.79
N ARG A 36 20.04 -9.89 6.97
CA ARG A 36 21.29 -9.34 7.49
C ARG A 36 21.02 -8.03 8.24
N GLY A 37 21.81 -7.75 9.27
CA GLY A 37 21.56 -6.62 10.18
C GLY A 37 20.52 -6.89 11.27
N SER A 38 19.87 -8.06 11.30
CA SER A 38 19.06 -8.47 12.45
C SER A 38 19.90 -8.47 13.73
N LEU A 39 19.37 -7.92 14.81
CA LEU A 39 19.96 -7.90 16.15
C LEU A 39 19.47 -9.10 16.96
N GLY A 40 20.38 -9.66 17.74
CA GLY A 40 20.11 -10.78 18.63
C GLY A 40 20.82 -10.67 19.98
N GLN A 41 20.35 -11.48 20.91
CA GLN A 41 20.83 -11.58 22.29
C GLN A 41 21.24 -13.03 22.55
N ALA A 42 22.41 -13.24 23.16
CA ALA A 42 22.88 -14.58 23.51
C ALA A 42 21.87 -15.29 24.42
N CYS A 43 21.42 -16.47 24.00
CA CYS A 43 20.45 -17.27 24.74
C CYS A 43 21.08 -18.61 25.12
N GLN A 44 20.79 -19.11 26.33
CA GLN A 44 21.19 -20.45 26.70
C GLN A 44 20.21 -21.46 26.10
N GLU A 45 20.70 -22.36 25.26
CA GLU A 45 19.87 -23.34 24.55
C GLU A 45 19.23 -24.32 25.55
N ARG A 46 17.92 -24.55 25.42
CA ARG A 46 17.14 -25.42 26.32
C ARG A 46 16.24 -26.35 25.50
N ASN A 47 16.16 -27.61 25.93
CA ASN A 47 15.25 -28.57 25.32
C ASN A 47 13.78 -28.34 25.75
N SER A 48 12.86 -29.10 25.16
CA SER A 48 11.41 -29.06 25.46
C SER A 48 11.02 -29.41 26.90
N LEU A 49 11.97 -29.87 27.72
CA LEU A 49 11.82 -30.13 29.15
C LEU A 49 12.56 -29.09 30.02
N GLY A 50 12.92 -27.94 29.44
CA GLY A 50 13.56 -26.82 30.12
C GLY A 50 15.04 -27.01 30.50
N ARG A 51 15.65 -28.16 30.16
CA ARG A 51 17.05 -28.47 30.52
C ARG A 51 18.01 -27.80 29.55
N THR A 52 19.07 -27.20 30.10
CA THR A 52 20.17 -26.60 29.33
C THR A 52 20.93 -27.64 28.52
N LEU A 53 21.13 -27.38 27.23
CA LEU A 53 21.96 -28.20 26.35
C LEU A 53 23.43 -27.73 26.40
N PRO A 54 24.41 -28.64 26.23
CA PRO A 54 25.81 -28.25 26.10
C PRO A 54 26.05 -27.58 24.74
N PRO A 55 26.85 -26.50 24.66
CA PRO A 55 27.05 -25.77 23.41
C PRO A 55 27.77 -26.62 22.36
N SER A 56 27.18 -26.69 21.17
CA SER A 56 27.82 -27.26 19.97
C SER A 56 29.01 -26.39 19.54
N LYS A 57 30.21 -26.98 19.42
CA LYS A 57 31.41 -26.27 18.97
C LYS A 57 31.16 -25.55 17.64
N GLY A 58 31.53 -24.27 17.56
CA GLY A 58 31.42 -23.46 16.34
C GLY A 58 30.07 -22.79 16.11
N LYS A 59 29.05 -23.01 16.97
CA LYS A 59 27.72 -22.38 16.84
C LYS A 59 27.26 -21.70 18.13
N ARG A 60 26.50 -20.61 17.99
CA ARG A 60 25.93 -19.82 19.10
C ARG A 60 24.41 -19.80 19.04
N SER A 61 23.78 -20.02 20.19
CA SER A 61 22.32 -19.92 20.34
C SER A 61 21.93 -18.47 20.61
N ILE A 62 21.18 -17.86 19.69
CA ILE A 62 20.88 -16.42 19.68
C ILE A 62 19.38 -16.24 19.56
N ARG A 63 18.79 -15.45 20.48
CA ARG A 63 17.41 -14.98 20.38
C ARG A 63 17.38 -13.72 19.53
N ILE A 64 16.53 -13.67 18.51
CA ILE A 64 16.36 -12.46 17.69
C ILE A 64 15.55 -11.44 18.49
N LEU A 65 15.98 -10.17 18.46
CA LEU A 65 15.31 -9.06 19.13
C LEU A 65 14.26 -8.41 18.22
N ASP A 66 14.50 -8.40 16.91
CA ASP A 66 13.57 -7.90 15.88
C ASP A 66 12.33 -8.80 15.69
N GLN A 67 12.36 -10.06 16.17
CA GLN A 67 11.28 -11.03 15.97
C GLN A 67 11.00 -11.85 17.23
N THR A 68 9.79 -11.72 17.78
CA THR A 68 9.40 -12.38 19.03
C THR A 68 9.47 -13.91 18.94
N ASN A 69 9.97 -14.56 19.98
CA ASN A 69 10.03 -16.03 20.11
C ASN A 69 10.85 -16.75 19.02
N VAL A 70 11.83 -16.07 18.42
CA VAL A 70 12.79 -16.67 17.49
C VAL A 70 14.12 -16.90 18.20
N VAL A 71 14.60 -18.15 18.19
CA VAL A 71 15.92 -18.54 18.72
C VAL A 71 16.58 -19.46 17.70
N LEU A 72 17.80 -19.13 17.31
CA LEU A 72 18.56 -19.75 16.23
C LEU A 72 19.86 -20.35 16.75
N SER A 73 20.45 -21.30 16.04
CA SER A 73 21.82 -21.78 16.27
C SER A 73 22.66 -21.47 15.02
N LEU A 74 23.41 -20.37 15.07
CA LEU A 74 24.19 -19.82 13.94
C LEU A 74 25.68 -20.12 14.11
N ASP A 75 26.40 -20.33 13.01
CA ASP A 75 27.86 -20.50 13.07
C ASP A 75 28.56 -19.20 13.45
N GLU A 76 29.68 -19.30 14.18
CA GLU A 76 30.42 -18.15 14.74
C GLU A 76 31.00 -17.17 13.70
N ARG A 77 30.88 -17.49 12.40
CA ARG A 77 31.32 -16.64 11.28
C ARG A 77 30.19 -15.77 10.72
N ASP A 78 28.94 -16.17 10.91
CA ASP A 78 27.76 -15.47 10.37
C ASP A 78 27.22 -14.41 11.34
N VAL A 79 27.91 -14.21 12.47
CA VAL A 79 27.49 -13.33 13.58
C VAL A 79 28.67 -12.52 14.12
N LEU A 80 28.42 -11.26 14.48
CA LEU A 80 29.40 -10.37 15.09
C LEU A 80 28.95 -9.97 16.50
N GLU A 81 29.84 -10.08 17.49
CA GLU A 81 29.56 -9.65 18.87
C GLU A 81 29.52 -8.11 18.94
N LEU A 82 28.52 -7.57 19.64
CA LEU A 82 28.33 -6.14 19.86
C LEU A 82 28.47 -5.80 21.34
N ASP A 83 29.10 -4.65 21.63
CA ASP A 83 29.03 -4.06 22.96
C ASP A 83 27.60 -3.53 23.25
N GLU A 84 27.25 -3.44 24.54
CA GLU A 84 25.91 -3.08 25.01
C GLU A 84 25.48 -1.69 24.52
N LYS A 85 26.38 -0.70 24.50
CA LYS A 85 26.08 0.66 24.02
C LYS A 85 25.80 0.69 22.52
N LEU A 86 26.58 -0.07 21.75
CA LEU A 86 26.40 -0.16 20.30
C LEU A 86 25.10 -0.89 19.95
N ALA A 87 24.73 -1.94 20.70
CA ALA A 87 23.43 -2.58 20.56
C ALA A 87 22.27 -1.62 20.91
N GLU A 88 22.40 -0.81 21.97
CA GLU A 88 21.42 0.22 22.33
C GLU A 88 21.28 1.31 21.25
N LEU A 89 22.37 1.77 20.61
CA LEU A 89 22.32 2.74 19.51
C LEU A 89 21.70 2.18 18.21
N LEU A 90 21.90 0.90 17.92
CA LEU A 90 21.41 0.27 16.68
C LEU A 90 19.99 -0.30 16.77
N PHE A 91 19.48 -0.57 17.97
CA PHE A 91 18.16 -1.18 18.17
C PHE A 91 16.95 -0.32 17.73
N PRO A 92 16.97 1.02 17.85
CA PRO A 92 15.93 1.89 17.28
C PRO A 92 15.82 1.87 15.75
N ILE A 93 16.90 1.54 15.04
CA ILE A 93 16.95 1.54 13.58
C ILE A 93 16.09 0.39 13.06
N THR A 94 14.94 0.69 12.46
CA THR A 94 13.95 -0.33 12.04
C THR A 94 14.34 -1.04 10.75
N ASN A 95 14.98 -0.33 9.80
CA ASN A 95 15.47 -0.94 8.57
C ASN A 95 16.76 -1.74 8.86
N CYS A 96 16.67 -3.06 8.73
CA CYS A 96 17.79 -3.98 8.96
C CYS A 96 18.96 -3.76 7.97
N GLU A 97 18.70 -3.25 6.76
CA GLU A 97 19.74 -3.00 5.75
C GLU A 97 20.50 -1.70 6.03
N GLU A 98 19.83 -0.61 6.40
CA GLU A 98 20.47 0.61 6.90
C GLU A 98 21.27 0.32 8.18
N ARG A 99 20.70 -0.46 9.11
CA ARG A 99 21.39 -0.95 10.31
C ARG A 99 22.59 -1.85 9.97
N TYR A 100 22.52 -2.61 8.86
CA TYR A 100 23.64 -3.41 8.38
C TYR A 100 24.77 -2.52 7.87
N ALA A 101 24.46 -1.58 6.97
CA ALA A 101 25.40 -0.67 6.34
C ALA A 101 26.08 0.27 7.35
N LEU A 102 25.31 0.85 8.28
CA LEU A 102 25.85 1.69 9.34
C LEU A 102 26.91 0.95 10.17
N LEU A 103 26.71 -0.34 10.47
CA LEU A 103 27.73 -1.12 11.19
C LEU A 103 28.95 -1.53 10.33
N CYS A 104 28.84 -1.53 9.01
CA CYS A 104 30.02 -1.66 8.16
C CYS A 104 30.87 -0.37 8.19
N ASN A 105 30.26 0.80 8.39
CA ASN A 105 30.94 2.08 8.57
C ASN A 105 31.40 2.29 10.04
N LYS A 106 32.55 1.69 10.40
CA LYS A 106 33.15 1.87 11.74
C LYS A 106 33.42 3.34 12.11
N PRO A 107 34.00 4.20 11.24
CA PRO A 107 34.26 5.60 11.61
C PRO A 107 32.98 6.38 11.97
N ARG A 108 31.88 6.17 11.25
CA ARG A 108 30.58 6.79 11.60
C ARG A 108 30.03 6.22 12.92
N LEU A 109 30.23 4.93 13.21
CA LEU A 109 29.85 4.33 14.51
C LEU A 109 30.72 4.74 15.69
N GLU A 110 31.97 5.16 15.45
CA GLU A 110 32.84 5.69 16.50
C GLU A 110 32.42 7.14 16.82
N ARG A 111 32.36 8.03 15.81
CA ARG A 111 31.79 9.39 15.96
C ARG A 111 30.38 9.39 16.57
N ALA A 112 29.54 8.41 16.24
CA ALA A 112 28.19 8.25 16.79
C ALA A 112 28.12 8.07 18.32
N ARG A 113 29.20 7.60 18.96
CA ARG A 113 29.25 7.42 20.43
C ARG A 113 29.25 8.78 21.14
N ASP A 114 29.91 9.75 20.51
CA ASP A 114 30.23 11.06 21.06
C ASP A 114 29.10 12.10 20.84
N ILE A 115 28.07 11.76 20.05
CA ILE A 115 26.82 12.52 19.93
C ILE A 115 26.11 12.55 21.30
N ASP A 116 26.35 13.56 22.14
CA ASP A 116 25.65 13.80 23.41
C ASP A 116 24.75 15.06 23.35
N CYS A 117 23.91 15.28 24.38
CA CYS A 117 23.05 16.46 24.45
C CYS A 117 23.89 17.76 24.43
N GLY A 118 23.63 18.63 23.46
CA GLY A 118 24.42 19.83 23.15
C GLY A 118 25.16 19.73 21.82
N SER A 119 25.36 18.53 21.25
CA SER A 119 26.04 18.34 19.96
C SER A 119 25.24 18.96 18.81
N LYS A 120 25.95 19.66 17.91
CA LYS A 120 25.43 19.99 16.57
C LYS A 120 25.39 18.73 15.72
N VAL A 121 24.32 18.58 14.94
CA VAL A 121 24.10 17.42 14.06
C VAL A 121 23.42 17.85 12.77
N ARG A 122 23.64 17.09 11.70
CA ARG A 122 22.78 17.09 10.50
C ARG A 122 21.73 15.99 10.63
N VAL A 123 20.48 16.32 10.27
CA VAL A 123 19.29 15.49 10.51
C VAL A 123 18.58 15.16 9.21
N GLN A 124 18.54 13.89 8.86
CA GLN A 124 17.88 13.40 7.65
C GLN A 124 16.40 13.09 7.93
N LEU A 125 15.48 14.03 7.66
CA LEU A 125 14.05 13.81 7.91
C LEU A 125 13.38 12.88 6.89
N ARG A 126 13.82 12.91 5.63
CA ARG A 126 13.30 12.07 4.53
C ARG A 126 14.44 11.69 3.59
N SER A 127 14.31 10.55 2.89
CA SER A 127 15.32 10.10 1.93
C SER A 127 15.27 10.93 0.64
N GLY A 128 16.36 11.65 0.33
CA GLY A 128 16.48 12.48 -0.88
C GLY A 128 16.21 13.98 -0.69
N ASP A 129 15.83 14.41 0.52
CA ASP A 129 15.89 15.82 0.92
C ASP A 129 17.31 16.15 1.47
N GLU A 130 17.70 17.42 1.55
CA GLU A 130 18.98 17.82 2.18
C GLU A 130 18.99 17.61 3.71
N PRO A 131 20.12 17.25 4.34
CA PRO A 131 20.23 17.09 5.79
C PRO A 131 20.13 18.42 6.55
N LEU A 132 19.15 18.57 7.44
CA LEU A 132 18.86 19.83 8.13
C LEU A 132 19.75 20.06 9.37
N PRO A 133 20.15 21.31 9.69
CA PRO A 133 20.87 21.62 10.92
C PRO A 133 20.03 21.39 12.17
N GLY A 134 20.62 20.82 13.23
CA GLY A 134 19.96 20.60 14.51
C GLY A 134 20.92 20.48 15.69
N VAL A 135 20.37 20.56 16.91
CA VAL A 135 21.09 20.39 18.17
C VAL A 135 20.42 19.30 19.00
N VAL A 136 21.18 18.30 19.44
CA VAL A 136 20.67 17.21 20.28
C VAL A 136 20.26 17.77 21.64
N ARG A 137 18.99 17.61 22.02
CA ARG A 137 18.43 18.04 23.31
C ARG A 137 18.11 16.88 24.26
N PHE A 138 17.95 15.67 23.72
CA PHE A 138 17.72 14.44 24.49
C PHE A 138 18.47 13.25 23.87
N LYS A 139 19.02 12.37 24.70
CA LYS A 139 19.63 11.09 24.33
C LYS A 139 19.19 10.04 25.35
N GLY A 140 18.48 9.00 24.92
CA GLY A 140 18.04 7.92 25.82
C GLY A 140 16.84 7.12 25.32
N SER A 141 16.34 6.20 26.14
CA SER A 141 15.18 5.36 25.77
C SER A 141 13.85 6.09 25.93
N LEU A 142 13.04 6.03 24.87
CA LEU A 142 11.63 6.44 24.87
C LEU A 142 10.69 5.35 25.41
N LEU A 143 11.16 4.11 25.57
CA LEU A 143 10.36 2.95 25.94
C LEU A 143 11.02 2.21 27.13
N PRO A 144 10.59 2.48 28.38
CA PRO A 144 11.31 2.03 29.59
C PRO A 144 11.15 0.54 29.95
N ASP A 145 10.30 -0.21 29.24
CA ASP A 145 9.93 -1.60 29.59
C ASP A 145 10.22 -2.60 28.43
N ARG A 146 11.40 -2.48 27.82
CA ARG A 146 11.92 -3.42 26.80
C ARG A 146 13.20 -4.10 27.27
N ALA A 147 13.43 -5.33 26.80
CA ALA A 147 14.59 -6.16 27.16
C ALA A 147 15.95 -5.63 26.63
N LEU A 148 15.91 -4.61 25.76
CA LEU A 148 17.03 -3.74 25.36
C LEU A 148 16.47 -2.32 25.26
N SER A 149 17.14 -1.34 25.87
CA SER A 149 16.68 0.05 25.94
C SER A 149 17.33 0.88 24.83
N GLY A 150 16.73 0.83 23.63
CA GLY A 150 17.27 1.55 22.47
C GLY A 150 17.38 3.06 22.67
N VAL A 151 18.51 3.64 22.29
CA VAL A 151 18.83 5.07 22.48
C VAL A 151 18.31 5.89 21.30
N TRP A 152 17.29 6.69 21.57
CA TRP A 152 16.75 7.69 20.66
C TRP A 152 17.37 9.06 20.94
N PHE A 153 17.45 9.87 19.89
CA PHE A 153 17.91 11.24 19.94
C PHE A 153 16.72 12.18 19.74
N GLY A 154 16.44 13.02 20.74
CA GLY A 154 15.54 14.15 20.59
C GLY A 154 16.35 15.36 20.15
N VAL A 155 16.03 15.94 19.00
CA VAL A 155 16.81 17.01 18.36
C VAL A 155 15.90 18.21 18.14
N GLU A 156 16.42 19.40 18.43
CA GLU A 156 15.82 20.68 18.06
C GLU A 156 16.45 21.15 16.75
N LEU A 157 15.64 21.32 15.71
CA LEU A 157 16.07 21.79 14.40
C LEU A 157 16.37 23.29 14.46
N LEU A 158 17.47 23.70 13.83
CA LEU A 158 17.89 25.10 13.71
C LEU A 158 17.35 25.72 12.41
N GLU A 159 17.36 27.06 12.37
CA GLU A 159 17.14 27.92 11.18
C GLU A 159 16.30 27.30 10.05
N GLU A 160 16.93 26.70 9.04
CA GLU A 160 16.29 26.12 7.84
C GLU A 160 15.31 24.96 8.14
N GLY A 161 15.54 24.23 9.24
CA GLY A 161 14.70 23.13 9.71
C GLY A 161 13.57 23.55 10.67
N ARG A 162 13.47 24.83 11.04
CA ARG A 162 12.36 25.31 11.90
C ARG A 162 11.01 25.12 11.20
N GLY A 163 10.03 24.60 11.93
CA GLY A 163 8.72 24.24 11.36
C GLY A 163 8.70 22.94 10.54
N GLN A 164 9.81 22.19 10.47
CA GLN A 164 9.88 20.87 9.80
C GLN A 164 9.81 19.69 10.79
N GLY A 165 9.85 19.96 12.09
CA GLY A 165 9.70 18.99 13.17
C GLY A 165 8.24 18.63 13.47
N PHE A 166 8.06 17.72 14.44
CA PHE A 166 6.77 17.09 14.75
C PHE A 166 6.49 16.95 16.26
N THR A 167 7.29 17.59 17.12
CA THR A 167 7.07 17.65 18.57
C THR A 167 7.65 18.93 19.17
N GLU A 168 7.08 19.38 20.29
CA GLU A 168 7.62 20.41 21.21
C GLU A 168 8.78 19.88 22.10
N GLY A 169 9.16 18.61 21.92
CA GLY A 169 10.05 17.86 22.82
C GLY A 169 9.32 16.98 23.84
N SER A 170 8.02 16.74 23.64
CA SER A 170 7.19 15.82 24.42
C SER A 170 6.98 14.47 23.72
N TYR A 171 6.92 13.38 24.48
CA TYR A 171 6.67 12.02 23.99
C TYR A 171 5.77 11.26 24.97
N GLN A 172 4.68 10.66 24.49
CA GLN A 172 3.67 9.94 25.30
C GLN A 172 3.20 10.73 26.55
N GLY A 173 3.04 12.05 26.44
CA GLY A 173 2.62 12.92 27.54
C GLY A 173 3.71 13.27 28.56
N ARG A 174 4.95 12.83 28.34
CA ARG A 174 6.12 13.21 29.15
C ARG A 174 6.98 14.21 28.36
N GLN A 175 7.28 15.36 28.96
CA GLN A 175 8.30 16.26 28.44
C GLN A 175 9.69 15.62 28.60
N LEU A 176 10.48 15.61 27.53
CA LEU A 176 11.86 15.10 27.52
C LEU A 176 12.87 16.21 27.21
N PHE A 177 12.51 17.13 26.33
CA PHE A 177 13.18 18.42 26.13
C PHE A 177 12.15 19.52 25.83
N ARG A 178 12.61 20.75 25.58
CA ARG A 178 11.76 21.84 25.08
C ARG A 178 12.45 22.50 23.90
N CYS A 179 11.64 22.93 22.94
CA CYS A 179 12.01 23.67 21.74
C CYS A 179 10.81 24.55 21.33
N GLU A 180 10.95 25.32 20.25
CA GLU A 180 9.81 26.00 19.62
C GLU A 180 8.84 25.00 18.94
N ASP A 181 7.60 25.42 18.70
CA ASP A 181 6.58 24.59 18.04
C ASP A 181 7.08 24.12 16.66
N GLU A 182 6.77 22.86 16.32
CA GLU A 182 7.19 22.22 15.06
C GLU A 182 8.72 22.28 14.81
N CYS A 183 9.56 22.44 15.85
CA CYS A 183 11.03 22.42 15.73
C CYS A 183 11.70 21.19 16.35
N GLY A 184 11.00 20.37 17.14
CA GLY A 184 11.54 19.14 17.73
C GLY A 184 11.26 17.89 16.90
N VAL A 185 12.21 16.95 16.90
CA VAL A 185 12.07 15.60 16.32
C VAL A 185 12.64 14.53 17.27
N PHE A 186 12.17 13.30 17.16
CA PHE A 186 12.82 12.12 17.74
C PHE A 186 13.28 11.17 16.64
N VAL A 187 14.57 10.87 16.58
CA VAL A 187 15.19 10.06 15.52
C VAL A 187 16.13 8.99 16.07
N ALA A 188 16.42 8.01 15.23
CA ALA A 188 17.45 6.99 15.44
C ALA A 188 18.76 7.38 14.73
N LEU A 189 19.85 6.68 15.04
CA LEU A 189 21.22 7.06 14.65
C LEU A 189 21.46 7.08 13.13
N ASP A 190 20.74 6.26 12.36
CA ASP A 190 20.78 6.23 10.90
C ASP A 190 20.44 7.59 10.25
N LYS A 191 19.62 8.40 10.92
CA LYS A 191 19.20 9.74 10.45
C LYS A 191 20.02 10.89 11.03
N LEU A 192 21.14 10.60 11.72
CA LEU A 192 22.04 11.60 12.30
C LEU A 192 23.49 11.44 11.83
N GLU A 193 24.13 12.59 11.62
CA GLU A 193 25.57 12.76 11.44
C GLU A 193 26.04 13.96 12.30
N LEU A 194 27.27 13.92 12.83
CA LEU A 194 27.83 15.06 13.55
C LEU A 194 28.11 16.21 12.59
N TRP A 195 27.94 17.44 13.09
CA TRP A 195 28.37 18.66 12.41
C TRP A 195 29.59 19.21 13.16
N ASP A 196 30.75 19.10 12.53
CA ASP A 196 32.03 19.59 13.03
C ASP A 196 32.27 20.99 12.42
N ASP A 197 32.54 22.02 13.23
CA ASP A 197 32.59 23.42 12.76
C ASP A 197 33.88 23.79 11.99
N GLU A 198 34.87 22.89 11.94
CA GLU A 198 36.21 23.17 11.41
C GLU A 198 36.32 23.07 9.87
N GLU A 199 35.30 22.54 9.17
CA GLU A 199 35.34 22.39 7.69
C GLU A 199 35.03 23.69 6.93
N GLU A 200 34.34 24.67 7.53
CA GLU A 200 34.00 25.94 6.84
C GLU A 200 35.16 26.95 6.82
N GLU A 201 36.08 26.92 7.80
CA GLU A 201 37.15 27.93 7.93
C GLU A 201 38.36 27.69 7.00
N LEU A 202 38.37 26.58 6.24
CA LEU A 202 39.41 26.22 5.27
C LEU A 202 38.97 26.36 3.79
N GLY A 203 37.74 26.80 3.52
CA GLY A 203 37.19 26.90 2.15
C GLY A 203 37.75 28.04 1.29
N GLU A 204 38.35 29.07 1.89
CA GLU A 204 38.91 30.23 1.19
C GLU A 204 40.44 30.32 1.34
N LEU A 205 41.20 29.45 0.64
CA LEU A 205 42.54 29.70 0.04
C LEU A 205 43.29 28.39 -0.28
N GLU A 206 43.23 27.93 -1.54
CA GLU A 206 44.40 27.69 -2.42
C GLU A 206 43.99 27.01 -3.74
N VAL A 207 44.78 27.22 -4.80
CA VAL A 207 44.60 26.62 -6.14
C VAL A 207 45.96 26.11 -6.62
N ASP A 208 45.96 24.90 -7.20
CA ASP A 208 47.12 24.21 -7.78
C ASP A 208 48.35 24.01 -6.88
N HIS A 209 48.44 22.83 -6.23
CA HIS A 209 49.27 21.75 -6.78
C HIS A 209 49.09 20.39 -6.08
N VAL A 210 49.26 19.30 -6.84
CA VAL A 210 49.10 17.91 -6.40
C VAL A 210 50.27 17.44 -5.54
N THR A 211 49.99 16.69 -4.46
CA THR A 211 50.85 15.59 -3.97
C THR A 211 50.00 14.47 -3.41
N LEU A 212 50.31 13.22 -3.79
CA LEU A 212 49.62 12.01 -3.35
C LEU A 212 50.22 11.49 -2.03
N VAL A 213 49.35 11.05 -1.11
CA VAL A 213 49.63 9.89 -0.24
C VAL A 213 48.34 9.06 -0.18
N GLU A 214 48.46 7.76 -0.44
CA GLU A 214 47.37 6.80 -0.41
C GLU A 214 47.24 6.19 1.01
N GLU A 215 46.02 5.93 1.48
CA GLU A 215 45.75 4.75 2.32
C GLU A 215 44.28 4.31 2.12
N GLU A 216 44.03 3.00 2.18
CA GLU A 216 42.97 2.36 1.40
C GLU A 216 41.67 2.13 2.20
N MET A 217 40.51 2.22 1.53
CA MET A 217 39.24 1.69 2.03
C MET A 217 38.71 0.59 1.13
N ASP A 218 38.56 -0.60 1.73
CA ASP A 218 38.23 -1.88 1.10
C ASP A 218 36.77 -1.93 0.56
N PHE A 219 36.53 -1.30 -0.59
CA PHE A 219 35.58 -1.80 -1.57
C PHE A 219 36.38 -2.57 -2.62
N HIS A 220 35.91 -3.75 -3.03
CA HIS A 220 36.58 -4.55 -4.05
C HIS A 220 36.56 -3.83 -5.40
N GLN A 221 37.64 -3.09 -5.67
CA GLN A 221 37.76 -2.22 -6.83
C GLN A 221 37.89 -3.05 -8.10
N LEU A 222 37.11 -2.69 -9.11
CA LEU A 222 37.17 -3.29 -10.43
C LEU A 222 38.37 -2.69 -11.19
N GLU A 223 39.58 -3.19 -10.90
CA GLU A 223 40.84 -2.67 -11.48
C GLU A 223 40.80 -2.66 -13.02
N ILE A 224 41.39 -1.63 -13.63
CA ILE A 224 41.60 -1.61 -15.08
C ILE A 224 42.51 -2.78 -15.47
N ASN A 225 42.15 -3.50 -16.54
CA ASN A 225 42.62 -4.81 -16.98
C ASN A 225 42.04 -6.03 -16.22
N SER A 226 41.11 -5.83 -15.27
CA SER A 226 40.38 -6.94 -14.64
C SER A 226 39.49 -7.69 -15.63
N ARG A 227 39.35 -9.00 -15.41
CA ARG A 227 38.45 -9.89 -16.15
C ARG A 227 37.06 -9.94 -15.53
N VAL A 228 36.05 -9.68 -16.36
CA VAL A 228 34.67 -9.50 -15.91
C VAL A 228 33.65 -10.17 -16.81
N LEU A 229 32.48 -10.42 -16.23
CA LEU A 229 31.24 -10.73 -16.90
C LEU A 229 30.36 -9.48 -16.89
N VAL A 230 29.93 -9.04 -18.07
CA VAL A 230 28.99 -7.92 -18.27
C VAL A 230 27.61 -8.48 -18.57
N GLN A 231 26.60 -8.07 -17.82
CA GLN A 231 25.24 -8.57 -17.99
C GLN A 231 24.56 -7.87 -19.19
N THR A 232 24.55 -8.52 -20.35
CA THR A 232 23.86 -8.01 -21.54
C THR A 232 22.39 -8.46 -21.58
N ARG A 233 21.64 -7.99 -22.59
CA ARG A 233 20.25 -8.40 -22.84
C ARG A 233 20.11 -9.85 -23.35
N GLU A 234 21.20 -10.43 -23.85
CA GLU A 234 21.21 -11.77 -24.46
C GLU A 234 21.91 -12.81 -23.57
N GLY A 235 22.82 -12.37 -22.69
CA GLY A 235 23.48 -13.20 -21.68
C GLY A 235 24.60 -12.46 -20.94
N PRO A 236 25.18 -13.07 -19.89
CA PRO A 236 26.41 -12.57 -19.27
C PRO A 236 27.60 -12.84 -20.19
N GLU A 237 28.14 -11.79 -20.79
CA GLU A 237 29.22 -11.84 -21.78
C GLU A 237 30.56 -11.45 -21.17
N ARG A 238 31.66 -11.94 -21.74
CA ARG A 238 33.00 -11.77 -21.15
C ARG A 238 33.74 -10.57 -21.73
N GLY A 239 34.51 -9.89 -20.88
CA GLY A 239 35.38 -8.81 -21.30
C GLY A 239 36.44 -8.42 -20.27
N THR A 240 37.18 -7.38 -20.60
CA THR A 240 38.33 -6.86 -19.85
C THR A 240 38.14 -5.36 -19.61
N ILE A 241 38.26 -4.89 -18.37
CA ILE A 241 38.05 -3.47 -18.06
C ILE A 241 39.15 -2.60 -18.70
N ILE A 242 38.75 -1.52 -19.36
CA ILE A 242 39.65 -0.50 -19.94
C ILE A 242 39.41 0.92 -19.39
N PHE A 243 38.29 1.14 -18.70
CA PHE A 243 37.91 2.41 -18.07
C PHE A 243 36.98 2.15 -16.87
N CYS A 244 37.07 2.94 -15.80
CA CYS A 244 36.15 2.87 -14.65
C CYS A 244 36.18 4.22 -13.91
N ASP A 245 35.19 5.08 -14.11
CA ASP A 245 35.13 6.43 -13.51
C ASP A 245 33.68 6.99 -13.51
N LEU A 246 33.49 8.17 -12.94
CA LEU A 246 32.28 8.98 -13.11
C LEU A 246 32.27 9.64 -14.51
N LEU A 247 31.08 9.80 -15.09
CA LEU A 247 30.94 10.44 -16.40
C LEU A 247 30.81 11.96 -16.26
N PRO A 248 31.61 12.77 -17.00
CA PRO A 248 31.56 14.22 -16.91
C PRO A 248 30.15 14.77 -17.12
N GLY A 249 29.66 15.62 -16.20
CA GLY A 249 28.34 16.24 -16.30
C GLY A 249 27.15 15.34 -15.99
N ASN A 250 27.37 14.09 -15.53
CA ASN A 250 26.30 13.14 -15.20
C ASN A 250 26.56 12.37 -13.89
N GLU A 251 27.28 13.02 -12.96
CA GLU A 251 27.82 12.44 -11.72
C GLU A 251 26.74 11.82 -10.80
N SER A 252 25.50 12.32 -10.86
CA SER A 252 24.35 11.77 -10.14
C SER A 252 23.89 10.37 -10.61
N LEU A 253 24.42 9.85 -11.73
CA LEU A 253 24.13 8.49 -12.21
C LEU A 253 25.15 7.44 -11.73
N GLY A 254 26.18 7.83 -10.98
CA GLY A 254 27.19 6.92 -10.41
C GLY A 254 28.27 6.47 -11.42
N TYR A 255 29.05 5.46 -11.02
CA TYR A 255 30.22 4.98 -11.75
C TYR A 255 29.85 4.14 -12.98
N TYR A 256 30.59 4.38 -14.07
CA TYR A 256 30.51 3.62 -15.31
C TYR A 256 31.83 2.93 -15.62
N VAL A 257 31.74 1.75 -16.21
CA VAL A 257 32.85 0.88 -16.57
C VAL A 257 32.87 0.71 -18.08
N GLY A 258 33.99 1.04 -18.70
CA GLY A 258 34.28 0.70 -20.09
C GLY A 258 34.97 -0.65 -20.14
N VAL A 259 34.41 -1.58 -20.92
CA VAL A 259 34.87 -2.97 -21.02
C VAL A 259 35.16 -3.29 -22.49
N ASP A 260 36.34 -3.82 -22.76
CA ASP A 260 36.69 -4.41 -24.05
C ASP A 260 36.23 -5.88 -24.07
N MET A 261 35.21 -6.18 -24.88
CA MET A 261 34.51 -7.46 -24.87
C MET A 261 35.24 -8.51 -25.72
N ASP A 262 35.20 -9.78 -25.30
CA ASP A 262 35.79 -10.90 -26.05
C ASP A 262 35.08 -11.10 -27.41
N ASN A 263 33.80 -10.75 -27.48
CA ASN A 263 32.93 -10.84 -28.64
C ASN A 263 32.64 -9.44 -29.24
N PRO A 264 32.36 -9.33 -30.56
CA PRO A 264 32.06 -8.07 -31.23
C PRO A 264 30.63 -7.58 -30.92
N ILE A 265 30.43 -7.08 -29.69
CA ILE A 265 29.16 -6.56 -29.15
C ILE A 265 29.32 -5.17 -28.51
N GLY A 266 30.42 -4.49 -28.85
CA GLY A 266 30.70 -3.10 -28.48
C GLY A 266 29.89 -2.08 -29.28
N ASP A 267 29.73 -0.91 -28.69
CA ASP A 267 29.08 0.26 -29.29
C ASP A 267 29.64 1.59 -28.75
N TRP A 268 30.83 1.57 -28.12
CA TRP A 268 31.49 2.76 -27.56
C TRP A 268 32.92 2.95 -28.12
N ASP A 269 33.26 4.19 -28.47
CA ASP A 269 34.53 4.62 -29.06
C ASP A 269 35.46 5.31 -28.05
N GLY A 270 35.26 5.09 -26.75
CA GLY A 270 36.03 5.74 -25.69
C GLY A 270 35.76 7.23 -25.50
N VAL A 271 34.82 7.83 -26.25
CA VAL A 271 34.48 9.27 -26.20
C VAL A 271 33.11 9.48 -25.54
N ILE A 272 32.97 10.54 -24.73
CA ILE A 272 31.69 11.05 -24.25
C ILE A 272 31.71 12.57 -24.34
N ASP A 273 30.64 13.17 -24.88
CA ASP A 273 30.48 14.62 -25.08
C ASP A 273 31.70 15.32 -25.73
N GLY A 274 32.35 14.62 -26.67
CA GLY A 274 33.53 15.08 -27.39
C GLY A 274 34.86 14.98 -26.62
N LYS A 275 34.84 14.50 -25.37
CA LYS A 275 36.03 14.23 -24.54
C LYS A 275 36.39 12.75 -24.63
N LEU A 276 37.62 12.45 -25.06
CA LEU A 276 38.18 11.10 -25.01
C LEU A 276 38.48 10.74 -23.55
N LEU A 277 37.94 9.60 -23.08
CA LEU A 277 38.10 9.12 -21.69
C LEU A 277 39.11 7.97 -21.58
N CYS A 278 39.23 7.11 -22.59
CA CYS A 278 40.24 6.05 -22.63
C CYS A 278 40.69 5.71 -24.07
N ASN A 279 41.86 5.06 -24.20
CA ASN A 279 42.21 4.36 -25.44
C ASN A 279 41.48 3.01 -25.50
N PHE A 280 40.59 2.85 -26.48
CA PHE A 280 39.83 1.63 -26.74
C PHE A 280 40.51 0.73 -27.79
N ALA A 281 40.14 -0.55 -27.85
CA ALA A 281 40.75 -1.50 -28.79
C ALA A 281 40.05 -1.54 -30.16
N SER A 282 38.71 -1.58 -30.16
CA SER A 282 37.86 -1.45 -31.35
C SER A 282 36.44 -1.03 -30.94
N LEU A 283 35.78 -0.17 -31.71
CA LEU A 283 34.39 0.24 -31.48
C LEU A 283 33.45 -0.97 -31.46
N GLU A 284 33.71 -1.98 -32.30
CA GLU A 284 32.90 -3.20 -32.37
C GLU A 284 33.05 -4.11 -31.13
N HIS A 285 34.06 -3.89 -30.28
CA HIS A 285 34.34 -4.70 -29.07
C HIS A 285 34.20 -3.91 -27.77
N THR A 286 34.47 -2.60 -27.77
CA THR A 286 34.43 -1.77 -26.57
C THR A 286 32.99 -1.32 -26.24
N ARG A 287 32.59 -1.48 -24.98
CA ARG A 287 31.25 -1.19 -24.48
C ARG A 287 31.29 -0.41 -23.16
N LEU A 288 30.42 0.57 -22.99
CA LEU A 288 30.24 1.29 -21.73
C LEU A 288 28.98 0.80 -21.00
N VAL A 289 29.10 0.53 -19.70
CA VAL A 289 28.00 0.04 -18.85
C VAL A 289 28.07 0.62 -17.43
N PRO A 290 26.95 0.73 -16.69
CA PRO A 290 26.97 1.05 -15.27
C PRO A 290 27.75 -0.01 -14.47
N ILE A 291 28.41 0.38 -13.38
CA ILE A 291 29.22 -0.53 -12.56
C ILE A 291 28.42 -1.72 -11.97
N CYS A 292 27.11 -1.57 -11.78
CA CYS A 292 26.22 -2.63 -11.28
C CYS A 292 25.95 -3.76 -12.29
N ASP A 293 26.18 -3.54 -13.58
CA ASP A 293 26.03 -4.56 -14.64
C ASP A 293 27.32 -5.37 -14.86
N VAL A 294 28.36 -5.14 -14.05
CA VAL A 294 29.70 -5.74 -14.18
C VAL A 294 30.05 -6.59 -12.97
N MET A 295 30.45 -7.85 -13.20
CA MET A 295 30.83 -8.81 -12.15
C MET A 295 32.25 -9.35 -12.37
N PRO A 296 33.10 -9.50 -11.34
CA PRO A 296 34.37 -10.21 -11.44
C PRO A 296 34.19 -11.67 -11.92
N GLU A 297 35.11 -12.19 -12.74
CA GLU A 297 35.02 -13.55 -13.32
C GLU A 297 35.14 -14.70 -12.28
N TYR A 298 35.39 -14.38 -11.00
CA TYR A 298 35.78 -15.31 -9.93
C TYR A 298 34.63 -15.99 -9.15
N SER A 299 33.64 -16.63 -9.81
CA SER A 299 32.59 -17.37 -9.05
C SER A 299 31.87 -18.55 -9.71
N MET A 300 32.54 -19.34 -10.58
CA MET A 300 31.88 -20.49 -11.27
C MET A 300 32.65 -21.82 -11.31
N GLN A 301 33.71 -22.00 -10.52
CA GLN A 301 34.62 -23.16 -10.69
C GLN A 301 34.41 -24.34 -9.71
N ASP A 302 33.64 -24.19 -8.63
CA ASP A 302 33.56 -25.20 -7.54
C ASP A 302 32.15 -25.80 -7.30
N GLN A 303 31.30 -25.82 -8.34
CA GLN A 303 30.06 -26.61 -8.36
C GLN A 303 29.83 -27.32 -9.71
N ARG A 304 30.63 -28.35 -10.02
CA ARG A 304 30.27 -29.40 -10.99
C ARG A 304 30.95 -30.73 -10.64
N LEU A 305 30.20 -31.82 -10.79
CA LEU A 305 30.47 -33.15 -10.22
C LEU A 305 30.26 -33.14 -8.68
N GLN A 306 29.59 -34.11 -8.05
CA GLN A 306 29.37 -35.51 -8.44
C GLN A 306 27.88 -35.92 -8.47
N LYS A 307 27.57 -37.07 -9.08
CA LYS A 307 26.22 -37.69 -9.11
C LYS A 307 26.27 -39.08 -8.44
N HIS A 308 25.19 -39.48 -7.78
CA HIS A 308 25.15 -40.52 -6.74
C HIS A 308 25.41 -41.98 -7.19
N SER A 309 25.86 -42.81 -6.25
CA SER A 309 25.69 -44.27 -6.23
C SER A 309 25.58 -44.82 -4.79
N PHE A 310 24.86 -45.93 -4.58
CA PHE A 310 24.42 -46.42 -3.25
C PHE A 310 25.21 -47.64 -2.73
N THR A 311 25.77 -47.56 -1.51
CA THR A 311 25.95 -48.66 -0.51
C THR A 311 26.81 -49.90 -0.88
N PRO A 312 27.12 -50.86 0.04
CA PRO A 312 27.07 -50.86 1.52
C PRO A 312 28.40 -51.29 2.23
N ARG A 313 28.47 -51.07 3.56
CA ARG A 313 29.33 -51.74 4.59
C ARG A 313 30.86 -51.83 4.39
N GLY A 314 31.61 -51.38 5.42
CA GLY A 314 33.01 -51.75 5.62
C GLY A 314 33.59 -51.14 6.91
N SER A 315 34.49 -51.86 7.58
CA SER A 315 35.23 -51.39 8.77
C SER A 315 36.73 -51.49 8.52
N SER A 316 37.49 -50.68 9.27
CA SER A 316 38.90 -50.88 9.66
C SER A 316 40.00 -50.93 8.58
N SER A 317 40.85 -49.90 8.65
CA SER A 317 42.33 -49.96 8.72
C SER A 317 43.20 -50.35 7.50
N ASP A 318 44.21 -49.49 7.30
CA ASP A 318 45.63 -49.78 7.07
C ASP A 318 46.22 -50.11 5.67
N LYS A 319 47.15 -49.21 5.29
CA LYS A 319 48.54 -49.48 4.83
C LYS A 319 48.86 -49.77 3.33
N SER A 320 49.38 -48.69 2.72
CA SER A 320 50.78 -48.54 2.24
C SER A 320 51.23 -49.05 0.86
N SER A 321 52.06 -48.19 0.21
CA SER A 321 53.18 -48.49 -0.73
C SER A 321 52.87 -49.11 -2.12
N SER A 322 53.67 -48.91 -3.18
CA SER A 322 54.72 -47.90 -3.52
C SER A 322 55.14 -48.05 -5.02
N GLY A 323 56.00 -47.16 -5.53
CA GLY A 323 56.69 -47.28 -6.85
C GLY A 323 56.06 -46.40 -7.95
N GLN A 324 56.67 -45.33 -8.46
CA GLN A 324 57.98 -45.11 -9.14
C GLN A 324 57.98 -45.36 -10.67
N SER A 325 57.98 -44.28 -11.47
CA SER A 325 59.11 -43.92 -12.36
C SER A 325 58.87 -42.61 -13.16
N LYS A 326 59.96 -41.96 -13.59
CA LYS A 326 60.11 -40.82 -14.54
C LYS A 326 61.32 -41.17 -15.47
N PRO A 327 61.98 -40.30 -16.28
CA PRO A 327 61.74 -38.89 -16.67
C PRO A 327 62.04 -38.51 -18.16
N LYS A 328 61.74 -37.25 -18.54
CA LYS A 328 62.48 -36.27 -19.44
C LYS A 328 61.47 -35.34 -20.15
N SER A 329 61.72 -34.05 -20.46
CA SER A 329 62.75 -33.07 -20.02
C SER A 329 62.31 -31.61 -20.35
N LYS A 330 63.07 -30.60 -19.86
CA LYS A 330 62.91 -29.11 -20.01
C LYS A 330 62.91 -28.62 -21.49
N GLY A 331 62.51 -27.39 -21.87
CA GLY A 331 61.85 -26.25 -21.17
C GLY A 331 62.14 -24.83 -21.77
N THR A 332 61.35 -23.81 -21.34
CA THR A 332 61.58 -22.32 -21.33
C THR A 332 61.58 -21.39 -22.60
N CYS A 333 60.61 -20.44 -22.61
CA CYS A 333 60.70 -18.96 -22.83
C CYS A 333 60.82 -18.27 -24.23
N GLY A 334 59.94 -17.28 -24.53
CA GLY A 334 60.38 -15.87 -24.80
C GLY A 334 59.94 -15.01 -26.03
N SER A 335 58.88 -14.18 -25.88
CA SER A 335 58.80 -12.72 -26.25
C SER A 335 58.59 -12.13 -27.69
N ARG A 336 57.63 -11.17 -27.81
CA ARG A 336 57.49 -9.94 -28.67
C ARG A 336 57.44 -9.98 -30.23
N SER A 337 56.47 -9.26 -30.86
CA SER A 337 56.64 -7.86 -31.38
C SER A 337 55.48 -7.26 -32.25
N LYS A 338 55.23 -5.94 -32.07
CA LYS A 338 54.59 -4.85 -32.87
C LYS A 338 53.77 -5.01 -34.18
N SER A 339 52.57 -4.39 -34.15
CA SER A 339 51.97 -3.30 -35.00
C SER A 339 52.54 -2.85 -36.38
N GLU A 340 51.66 -2.53 -37.35
CA GLU A 340 51.38 -1.14 -37.86
C GLU A 340 50.27 -1.06 -38.96
N LEU A 341 49.88 0.18 -39.33
CA LEU A 341 48.80 0.56 -40.28
C LEU A 341 49.36 1.16 -41.60
N TYR A 342 48.55 1.24 -42.68
CA TYR A 342 48.18 2.47 -43.44
C TYR A 342 47.60 2.18 -44.87
N TYR A 343 46.41 2.74 -45.17
CA TYR A 343 45.98 3.53 -46.38
C TYR A 343 46.47 3.20 -47.83
N THR A 344 45.87 3.62 -48.97
CA THR A 344 44.95 4.74 -49.32
C THR A 344 44.33 4.55 -50.75
N LEU A 345 43.13 5.11 -51.04
CA LEU A 345 42.59 5.60 -52.37
C LEU A 345 42.43 4.56 -53.53
N ASN A 346 41.67 4.74 -54.63
CA ASN A 346 40.56 5.61 -55.09
C ASN A 346 39.87 4.87 -56.28
N GLY A 347 38.64 5.12 -56.76
CA GLY A 347 37.57 6.05 -56.39
C GLY A 347 36.52 6.19 -57.54
N SER A 348 35.45 6.97 -57.33
CA SER A 348 34.60 7.63 -58.35
C SER A 348 33.81 6.81 -59.41
N SER A 349 32.47 6.77 -59.31
CA SER A 349 31.53 7.42 -60.27
C SER A 349 30.04 7.20 -59.89
N VAL A 350 29.15 8.03 -60.45
CA VAL A 350 27.68 8.05 -60.28
C VAL A 350 26.99 7.57 -61.57
N ASP A 351 25.89 6.80 -61.49
CA ASP A 351 24.52 7.20 -61.93
C ASP A 351 23.44 6.09 -61.77
N HIS A 352 22.18 6.41 -62.08
CA HIS A 352 20.96 5.70 -61.64
C HIS A 352 20.19 4.90 -62.76
N PRO A 353 19.01 4.28 -62.53
CA PRO A 353 18.61 3.00 -63.16
C PRO A 353 17.49 3.10 -64.22
N VAL A 354 17.00 1.97 -64.77
CA VAL A 354 15.54 1.73 -65.02
C VAL A 354 15.16 0.31 -65.50
N GLN A 355 14.05 -0.23 -64.95
CA GLN A 355 13.20 -1.36 -65.44
C GLN A 355 13.83 -2.77 -65.51
N ALA A 356 13.10 -3.88 -65.35
CA ALA A 356 11.65 -4.18 -65.47
C ALA A 356 11.31 -5.48 -64.66
N LYS A 357 10.11 -6.07 -64.48
CA LYS A 357 8.62 -5.89 -64.70
C LYS A 357 7.97 -7.16 -64.04
N SER A 358 6.68 -7.44 -63.82
CA SER A 358 5.31 -6.83 -63.74
C SER A 358 4.37 -8.03 -63.43
N LYS A 359 3.21 -8.04 -62.74
CA LYS A 359 2.14 -7.11 -62.30
C LYS A 359 1.69 -7.49 -60.85
N SER A 360 0.77 -6.89 -60.08
CA SER A 360 -0.45 -6.04 -60.26
C SER A 360 -1.76 -6.80 -60.63
N THR A 361 -2.97 -6.45 -60.15
CA THR A 361 -3.47 -5.25 -59.40
C THR A 361 -4.76 -5.57 -58.59
N TRP A 362 -5.28 -4.62 -57.79
CA TRP A 362 -6.60 -4.66 -57.09
C TRP A 362 -7.58 -3.55 -57.59
N TYR A 363 -8.90 -3.79 -57.42
CA TYR A 363 -10.08 -2.88 -57.25
C TYR A 363 -10.34 -1.64 -58.15
N ILE A 364 -11.63 -1.42 -58.56
CA ILE A 364 -12.45 -0.18 -58.40
C ILE A 364 -13.85 -0.27 -59.09
N ASP A 365 -14.91 -0.02 -58.31
CA ASP A 365 -16.21 0.69 -58.50
C ASP A 365 -17.29 0.39 -59.61
N GLU A 366 -18.51 0.86 -59.30
CA GLU A 366 -19.79 1.05 -60.03
C GLU A 366 -20.67 -0.14 -60.55
N GLY A 367 -21.99 -0.04 -60.28
CA GLY A 367 -23.02 -0.26 -61.32
C GLY A 367 -24.09 -1.37 -61.16
N LYS A 368 -25.30 -0.99 -60.72
CA LYS A 368 -26.67 -1.51 -61.07
C LYS A 368 -26.94 -3.02 -61.31
N ALA A 369 -28.05 -3.51 -60.74
CA ALA A 369 -28.70 -4.78 -61.12
C ALA A 369 -29.31 -4.74 -62.54
N PRO A 370 -29.53 -5.91 -63.21
CA PRO A 370 -30.84 -6.55 -63.09
C PRO A 370 -30.88 -8.10 -63.09
N ALA A 371 -32.07 -8.59 -62.72
CA ALA A 371 -32.57 -9.96 -62.50
C ALA A 371 -32.42 -11.04 -63.60
N ARG A 372 -32.84 -12.27 -63.20
CA ARG A 372 -33.17 -13.50 -63.98
C ARG A 372 -31.98 -14.47 -64.22
N TYR A 373 -32.14 -15.81 -64.21
CA TYR A 373 -33.32 -16.68 -64.03
C TYR A 373 -32.91 -18.08 -63.48
N SER A 374 -33.88 -18.89 -63.00
CA SER A 374 -33.98 -20.39 -62.99
C SER A 374 -32.71 -21.28 -63.06
N SER A 375 -32.57 -22.41 -62.36
CA SER A 375 -33.42 -23.21 -61.43
C SER A 375 -32.55 -24.40 -60.92
N GLU A 376 -32.94 -25.49 -60.25
CA GLU A 376 -34.22 -26.18 -59.91
C GLU A 376 -34.12 -26.85 -58.51
N THR A 377 -35.25 -27.29 -57.94
CA THR A 377 -35.33 -28.25 -56.82
C THR A 377 -36.56 -29.16 -56.98
N PRO A 378 -36.52 -30.39 -56.42
CA PRO A 378 -37.67 -30.89 -55.65
C PRO A 378 -37.31 -31.15 -54.16
N ILE A 379 -38.10 -30.83 -53.12
CA ILE A 379 -39.57 -30.92 -52.84
C ILE A 379 -39.96 -32.35 -52.39
N CYS A 380 -40.76 -32.59 -51.34
CA CYS A 380 -41.23 -31.84 -50.14
C CYS A 380 -41.68 -32.91 -49.09
N LEU A 381 -42.39 -32.66 -47.96
CA LEU A 381 -43.78 -32.21 -47.73
C LEU A 381 -44.01 -32.19 -46.18
N ASP A 382 -44.92 -31.45 -45.57
CA ASP A 382 -46.07 -30.68 -46.11
C ASP A 382 -46.52 -29.51 -45.21
N ILE A 383 -47.30 -28.56 -45.80
CA ILE A 383 -48.36 -27.64 -45.28
C ILE A 383 -48.27 -27.12 -43.81
N GLY A 384 -48.53 -25.84 -43.47
CA GLY A 384 -49.05 -24.62 -44.14
C GLY A 384 -49.42 -23.58 -43.05
N GLU A 385 -49.84 -22.32 -43.26
CA GLU A 385 -50.13 -21.49 -44.45
C GLU A 385 -49.70 -20.01 -44.16
N ASP A 386 -49.76 -19.12 -45.17
CA ASP A 386 -49.39 -17.67 -45.17
C ASP A 386 -50.63 -16.86 -45.68
N PRO A 387 -50.67 -15.53 -46.01
CA PRO A 387 -49.70 -14.44 -45.85
C PRO A 387 -50.23 -13.02 -45.42
N ALA A 388 -49.28 -12.17 -45.02
CA ALA A 388 -49.09 -10.72 -45.33
C ALA A 388 -50.21 -9.62 -45.23
N LYS A 389 -49.86 -8.55 -44.48
CA LYS A 389 -49.86 -7.08 -44.80
C LYS A 389 -51.04 -6.39 -45.54
N SER A 390 -51.56 -5.28 -44.97
CA SER A 390 -51.72 -3.98 -45.68
C SER A 390 -51.89 -2.76 -44.73
N LEU A 391 -51.99 -1.56 -45.31
CA LEU A 391 -51.89 -0.20 -44.73
C LEU A 391 -53.24 0.45 -44.33
N THR A 392 -53.18 1.69 -43.79
CA THR A 392 -54.25 2.73 -43.63
C THR A 392 -55.39 2.40 -42.63
N ASP A 393 -55.94 3.30 -41.80
CA ASP A 393 -56.17 4.76 -41.92
C ASP A 393 -56.10 5.55 -40.57
N THR A 394 -56.45 6.85 -40.57
CA THR A 394 -56.44 7.80 -39.43
C THR A 394 -57.86 8.20 -38.92
N PRO A 395 -58.06 9.31 -38.16
CA PRO A 395 -58.31 9.36 -36.70
C PRO A 395 -59.79 9.66 -36.32
N PRO A 396 -60.16 10.04 -35.06
CA PRO A 396 -60.04 11.44 -34.60
C PRO A 396 -59.84 11.67 -33.07
N ASP A 397 -59.64 12.93 -32.69
CA ASP A 397 -59.45 13.46 -31.32
C ASP A 397 -60.75 13.70 -30.51
N PHE A 398 -60.67 13.80 -29.17
CA PHE A 398 -60.81 15.07 -28.39
C PHE A 398 -61.01 14.89 -26.86
N ASN A 399 -60.25 15.66 -26.06
CA ASN A 399 -60.55 16.22 -24.70
C ASN A 399 -61.02 15.33 -23.52
N GLU A 400 -60.97 15.74 -22.24
CA GLU A 400 -60.09 16.58 -21.39
C GLU A 400 -60.76 16.60 -19.98
N ALA A 401 -60.00 16.57 -18.85
CA ALA A 401 -60.31 17.30 -17.59
C ALA A 401 -59.46 16.86 -16.37
N THR A 402 -59.07 17.84 -15.55
CA THR A 402 -58.61 17.76 -14.13
C THR A 402 -59.04 19.09 -13.43
N PRO A 403 -58.76 19.39 -12.15
CA PRO A 403 -58.51 18.61 -10.93
C PRO A 403 -59.61 18.90 -9.86
N PRO A 404 -59.36 18.83 -8.53
CA PRO A 404 -59.12 20.08 -7.75
C PRO A 404 -58.14 19.95 -6.55
N THR A 405 -58.00 20.98 -5.69
CA THR A 405 -56.85 21.19 -4.78
C THR A 405 -57.13 21.78 -3.36
N ARG A 406 -56.38 21.29 -2.33
CA ARG A 406 -55.70 22.05 -1.20
C ARG A 406 -56.54 22.75 -0.08
N ALA A 407 -56.23 22.69 1.24
CA ALA A 407 -55.38 21.78 2.05
C ALA A 407 -55.63 21.73 3.61
N PRO A 408 -55.42 22.77 4.46
CA PRO A 408 -54.93 22.55 5.87
C PRO A 408 -55.69 23.31 7.00
N PRO A 409 -55.25 23.38 8.29
CA PRO A 409 -54.48 22.45 9.19
C PRO A 409 -55.10 22.24 10.60
N SER A 410 -54.66 21.22 11.40
CA SER A 410 -54.66 21.30 12.90
C SER A 410 -53.89 20.20 13.69
N ALA A 411 -52.95 20.63 14.53
CA ALA A 411 -52.55 20.20 15.89
C ALA A 411 -52.66 18.75 16.47
N SER A 412 -51.54 18.34 17.08
CA SER A 412 -51.35 17.70 18.42
C SER A 412 -51.79 16.25 18.78
N LEU A 413 -50.78 15.47 19.21
CA LEU A 413 -50.73 14.52 20.36
C LEU A 413 -51.77 13.39 20.51
N SER A 414 -51.34 12.12 20.47
CA SER A 414 -51.03 11.31 21.69
C SER A 414 -50.93 9.77 21.48
N ASN A 415 -50.02 9.16 22.26
CA ASN A 415 -49.92 7.79 22.83
C ASN A 415 -50.55 6.49 22.25
N ASP A 416 -49.77 5.42 22.52
CA ASP A 416 -50.15 4.05 22.93
C ASP A 416 -50.61 2.96 21.94
N ASN A 417 -49.63 2.15 21.53
CA ASN A 417 -49.50 0.74 21.95
C ASN A 417 -50.79 -0.10 22.14
N LYS A 418 -51.03 -1.09 21.25
CA LYS A 418 -51.19 -2.49 21.72
C LYS A 418 -50.98 -3.58 20.67
N PHE A 419 -50.17 -4.55 21.11
CA PHE A 419 -49.93 -5.91 20.63
C PHE A 419 -51.07 -6.66 19.93
N HIS A 420 -50.68 -7.56 19.02
CA HIS A 420 -51.15 -8.96 19.02
C HIS A 420 -49.97 -9.90 18.77
N SER A 421 -49.89 -11.03 19.49
CA SER A 421 -48.72 -11.91 19.50
C SER A 421 -49.07 -13.41 19.52
N LEU A 422 -48.65 -14.13 18.47
CA LEU A 422 -48.48 -15.59 18.39
C LEU A 422 -49.77 -16.44 18.58
N PRO A 423 -49.72 -17.80 18.45
CA PRO A 423 -49.32 -18.61 19.62
C PRO A 423 -48.69 -20.02 19.37
N PHE A 424 -48.08 -20.57 20.45
CA PHE A 424 -47.95 -22.00 20.84
C PHE A 424 -47.15 -23.04 20.00
N SER A 425 -46.60 -24.14 20.58
CA SER A 425 -46.06 -24.47 21.95
C SER A 425 -45.35 -25.85 21.93
N LEU A 426 -44.58 -26.30 22.95
CA LEU A 426 -45.00 -27.01 24.19
C LEU A 426 -43.77 -27.28 25.13
N SER A 427 -43.88 -27.97 26.28
CA SER A 427 -44.30 -27.46 27.61
C SER A 427 -44.26 -28.52 28.74
N ARG A 428 -43.19 -28.57 29.56
CA ARG A 428 -43.12 -29.34 30.85
C ARG A 428 -42.36 -28.51 31.92
N LYS A 429 -43.03 -27.98 32.97
CA LYS A 429 -43.37 -28.58 34.29
C LYS A 429 -42.19 -28.67 35.29
N THR A 430 -42.19 -28.25 36.57
CA THR A 430 -42.99 -27.40 37.50
C THR A 430 -42.68 -27.89 38.95
N GLY A 431 -42.37 -27.02 39.93
CA GLY A 431 -42.24 -27.40 41.36
C GLY A 431 -41.64 -26.29 42.27
N PRO A 432 -42.26 -25.84 43.39
CA PRO A 432 -41.87 -24.57 44.05
C PRO A 432 -41.61 -24.58 45.59
N ASN A 433 -40.94 -23.52 46.07
CA ASN A 433 -41.03 -22.76 47.35
C ASN A 433 -40.04 -21.57 47.21
N GLY A 434 -40.17 -20.33 47.72
CA GLY A 434 -40.81 -19.74 48.90
C GLY A 434 -39.70 -19.19 49.84
N SER A 435 -39.67 -17.94 50.37
CA SER A 435 -40.57 -16.77 50.31
C SER A 435 -39.85 -15.48 50.84
N MET A 436 -40.31 -14.27 50.45
CA MET A 436 -40.16 -12.96 51.17
C MET A 436 -38.74 -12.33 51.36
N SER A 437 -38.51 -11.00 51.54
CA SER A 437 -39.39 -9.80 51.48
C SER A 437 -38.63 -8.42 51.51
N HIS A 438 -39.23 -7.38 50.90
CA HIS A 438 -39.13 -5.90 51.15
C HIS A 438 -37.81 -5.07 50.96
N GLY A 439 -37.99 -3.81 50.52
CA GLY A 439 -37.07 -2.64 50.62
C GLY A 439 -37.76 -1.50 51.42
N PRO A 440 -37.62 -0.17 51.13
CA PRO A 440 -36.80 0.53 50.13
C PRO A 440 -36.16 1.92 50.55
N LEU A 441 -35.34 2.52 49.66
CA LEU A 441 -35.07 3.98 49.38
C LEU A 441 -34.63 5.05 50.45
N SER A 442 -33.65 5.88 50.04
CA SER A 442 -33.53 7.37 50.19
C SER A 442 -32.59 8.06 51.24
N LEU A 443 -31.44 8.57 50.74
CA LEU A 443 -30.76 9.88 50.99
C LEU A 443 -30.46 10.47 52.41
N SER A 444 -29.15 10.52 52.76
CA SER A 444 -28.42 11.58 53.56
C SER A 444 -28.70 11.74 55.09
N VAL A 445 -27.96 12.50 55.95
CA VAL A 445 -26.86 13.51 55.87
C VAL A 445 -25.96 13.53 57.15
N GLN A 446 -24.81 14.26 57.15
CA GLN A 446 -24.05 14.85 58.31
C GLN A 446 -23.36 13.87 59.34
N SER A 447 -22.39 14.24 60.23
CA SER A 447 -21.27 15.25 60.23
C SER A 447 -20.31 15.14 61.47
N VAL A 448 -19.15 15.85 61.43
CA VAL A 448 -18.21 16.40 62.49
C VAL A 448 -17.25 15.55 63.41
N MET A 449 -16.09 16.18 63.71
CA MET A 449 -15.05 16.04 64.79
C MET A 449 -13.94 14.98 64.63
N GLY A 450 -12.61 15.23 64.78
CA GLY A 450 -11.74 16.40 65.10
C GLY A 450 -10.24 15.92 65.04
N GLU A 451 -9.13 16.55 65.49
CA GLU A 451 -8.60 17.92 65.82
C GLU A 451 -7.09 17.73 66.25
N GLN A 452 -6.13 18.68 66.44
CA GLN A 452 -5.86 20.08 66.01
C GLN A 452 -4.53 20.60 66.67
N MET A 453 -3.55 21.21 65.94
CA MET A 453 -2.41 22.00 66.53
C MET A 453 -1.59 22.87 65.52
N GLN A 454 -0.73 23.78 66.01
CA GLN A 454 -0.31 25.07 65.38
C GLN A 454 1.15 25.23 64.83
N MET A 455 1.29 26.09 63.79
CA MET A 455 2.21 27.27 63.55
C MET A 455 3.55 27.44 64.34
N PRO A 456 4.62 28.06 63.75
CA PRO A 456 4.63 29.48 63.34
C PRO A 456 5.53 29.94 62.12
N GLU A 457 5.53 31.27 61.89
CA GLU A 457 6.14 32.10 60.81
C GLU A 457 7.00 33.26 61.43
N PRO A 458 7.55 34.29 60.71
CA PRO A 458 7.75 34.51 59.26
C PRO A 458 9.28 34.62 58.92
N PRO A 459 9.99 35.74 58.57
CA PRO A 459 9.71 37.18 58.32
C PRO A 459 10.04 37.68 56.87
N SER A 460 9.91 39.00 56.60
CA SER A 460 10.35 39.66 55.34
C SER A 460 10.55 41.20 55.50
N PRO A 461 11.19 41.91 54.54
CA PRO A 461 11.01 43.37 54.41
C PRO A 461 10.95 43.96 52.97
N THR A 462 9.73 44.26 52.49
CA THR A 462 9.21 45.56 51.95
C THR A 462 9.90 46.41 50.82
N PRO A 463 9.17 47.32 50.12
CA PRO A 463 9.43 47.72 48.70
C PRO A 463 9.62 49.24 48.42
N PRO A 464 9.62 49.69 47.14
CA PRO A 464 8.51 50.54 46.62
C PRO A 464 8.12 50.33 45.11
N SER A 465 6.84 50.13 44.72
CA SER A 465 5.80 51.14 44.33
C SER A 465 5.67 51.33 42.76
N PRO A 466 4.69 52.09 42.17
CA PRO A 466 3.53 51.43 41.51
C PRO A 466 3.00 52.03 40.16
N GLN A 467 2.16 51.27 39.40
CA GLN A 467 0.99 51.68 38.54
C GLN A 467 0.65 50.57 37.49
N PRO A 468 -0.50 50.60 36.77
CA PRO A 468 -1.87 50.37 37.27
C PRO A 468 -2.59 49.19 36.55
N SER A 469 -3.79 48.80 37.01
CA SER A 469 -4.53 47.62 36.51
C SER A 469 -5.48 47.89 35.32
N SER A 470 -5.69 46.86 34.49
CA SER A 470 -6.64 46.84 33.36
C SER A 470 -7.96 46.11 33.69
N PRO A 471 -9.13 46.55 33.16
CA PRO A 471 -10.43 45.88 33.35
C PRO A 471 -10.64 44.62 32.47
N PRO A 472 -11.70 43.81 32.73
CA PRO A 472 -11.86 42.48 32.14
C PRO A 472 -12.47 42.46 30.72
N SER A 473 -12.06 41.47 29.93
CA SER A 473 -12.55 41.20 28.57
C SER A 473 -14.03 40.78 28.56
N SER A 474 -14.86 41.52 27.81
CA SER A 474 -16.28 41.17 27.58
C SER A 474 -16.45 40.42 26.25
N ARG A 475 -17.41 39.47 26.21
CA ARG A 475 -17.75 38.70 25.00
C ARG A 475 -18.96 39.31 24.28
N GLY A 476 -18.85 39.55 22.98
CA GLY A 476 -19.99 39.65 22.05
C GLY A 476 -19.85 40.72 20.98
N GLY A 477 -19.99 40.35 19.70
CA GLY A 477 -20.22 41.32 18.61
C GLY A 477 -19.49 41.06 17.28
N GLY A 478 -19.92 40.07 16.50
CA GLY A 478 -20.01 40.14 15.02
C GLY A 478 -18.80 40.59 14.17
N GLY A 479 -17.55 40.44 14.64
CA GLY A 479 -16.35 40.75 13.84
C GLY A 479 -15.95 39.62 12.88
N VAL A 480 -15.27 39.96 11.78
CA VAL A 480 -14.53 38.98 10.96
C VAL A 480 -13.31 38.52 11.78
N PRO A 481 -13.08 37.20 11.98
CA PRO A 481 -11.91 36.74 12.75
C PRO A 481 -10.59 37.06 12.02
N GLY A 482 -9.61 37.60 12.73
CA GLY A 482 -8.22 37.72 12.26
C GLY A 482 -7.82 39.01 11.53
N LEU A 483 -8.52 40.14 11.74
CA LEU A 483 -8.05 41.46 11.31
C LEU A 483 -7.90 42.41 12.50
N GLU A 484 -6.69 42.95 12.68
CA GLU A 484 -6.32 43.82 13.80
C GLU A 484 -5.37 44.96 13.35
N VAL A 485 -4.92 45.80 14.30
CA VAL A 485 -3.96 46.88 14.00
C VAL A 485 -2.60 46.27 13.69
N GLY A 486 -2.10 46.50 12.47
CA GLY A 486 -0.93 45.86 11.89
C GLY A 486 -1.23 44.92 10.72
N SER A 487 -2.49 44.47 10.54
CA SER A 487 -2.85 43.60 9.41
C SER A 487 -2.71 44.33 8.06
N LEU A 488 -2.06 43.66 7.10
CA LEU A 488 -2.07 44.04 5.68
C LEU A 488 -3.43 43.69 5.06
N VAL A 489 -4.08 44.67 4.43
CA VAL A 489 -5.44 44.52 3.91
C VAL A 489 -5.67 45.19 2.56
N GLU A 490 -6.52 44.54 1.75
CA GLU A 490 -7.13 45.14 0.56
C GLU A 490 -8.57 45.59 0.86
N VAL A 491 -9.00 46.66 0.18
CA VAL A 491 -10.40 47.11 0.12
C VAL A 491 -10.89 46.99 -1.32
N LYS A 492 -12.10 46.43 -1.51
CA LYS A 492 -12.70 46.21 -2.82
C LYS A 492 -13.19 47.51 -3.48
N GLU A 493 -12.28 48.18 -4.15
CA GLU A 493 -12.55 49.10 -5.26
C GLU A 493 -12.02 48.50 -6.58
N ASN A 494 -12.10 49.24 -7.69
CA ASN A 494 -11.58 48.83 -8.99
C ASN A 494 -10.67 49.95 -9.55
N PRO A 495 -9.32 49.83 -9.49
CA PRO A 495 -8.55 48.75 -8.87
C PRO A 495 -8.70 48.70 -7.33
N PRO A 496 -8.37 47.58 -6.68
CA PRO A 496 -8.43 47.46 -5.21
C PRO A 496 -7.36 48.34 -4.54
N LEU A 497 -7.69 48.89 -3.37
CA LEU A 497 -6.77 49.71 -2.58
C LEU A 497 -6.13 48.87 -1.46
N CYS A 498 -4.81 48.76 -1.48
CA CYS A 498 -4.01 48.04 -0.47
C CYS A 498 -3.45 48.99 0.58
N GLY A 499 -3.38 48.53 1.84
CA GLY A 499 -2.83 49.29 2.96
C GLY A 499 -2.73 48.51 4.27
N VAL A 500 -2.18 49.15 5.30
CA VAL A 500 -2.01 48.60 6.65
C VAL A 500 -3.10 49.14 7.57
N ILE A 501 -3.78 48.29 8.34
CA ILE A 501 -4.66 48.78 9.41
C ILE A 501 -3.81 49.47 10.48
N ARG A 502 -3.98 50.79 10.64
CA ARG A 502 -3.33 51.60 11.69
C ARG A 502 -4.23 51.85 12.91
N TRP A 503 -5.54 51.69 12.76
CA TRP A 503 -6.51 51.90 13.83
C TRP A 503 -7.76 51.04 13.64
N VAL A 504 -8.36 50.53 14.71
CA VAL A 504 -9.69 49.90 14.71
C VAL A 504 -10.46 50.41 15.92
N GLY A 505 -11.72 50.82 15.72
CA GLY A 505 -12.56 51.28 16.82
C GLY A 505 -13.89 51.87 16.38
N LEU A 506 -14.62 52.46 17.32
CA LEU A 506 -15.93 53.07 17.10
C LEU A 506 -15.84 54.60 17.24
N PRO A 507 -15.89 55.38 16.14
CA PRO A 507 -15.91 56.85 16.22
C PRO A 507 -17.19 57.36 16.92
N PRO A 508 -17.12 58.49 17.66
CA PRO A 508 -18.29 59.08 18.30
C PRO A 508 -19.42 59.34 17.29
N GLY A 509 -20.60 58.80 17.56
CA GLY A 509 -21.79 58.98 16.71
C GLY A 509 -22.00 57.94 15.60
N LEU A 510 -21.12 56.94 15.46
CA LEU A 510 -21.33 55.81 14.53
C LEU A 510 -21.75 54.51 15.26
N PRO A 511 -22.59 53.66 14.64
CA PRO A 511 -23.07 52.40 15.24
C PRO A 511 -22.26 51.16 14.85
N GLU A 512 -21.29 51.25 13.94
CA GLU A 512 -20.45 50.13 13.49
C GLU A 512 -18.96 50.50 13.55
N PRO A 513 -18.06 49.59 13.96
CA PRO A 513 -16.63 49.88 14.04
C PRO A 513 -16.00 50.08 12.66
N LEU A 514 -15.10 51.06 12.57
CA LEU A 514 -14.29 51.34 11.39
C LEU A 514 -12.85 50.84 11.60
N ALA A 515 -12.22 50.48 10.49
CA ALA A 515 -10.77 50.38 10.36
C ALA A 515 -10.26 51.67 9.71
N GLY A 516 -9.19 52.22 10.26
CA GLY A 516 -8.37 53.26 9.64
C GLY A 516 -7.14 52.62 9.00
N LEU A 517 -7.04 52.69 7.68
CA LEU A 517 -5.95 52.13 6.87
C LEU A 517 -4.97 53.24 6.48
N GLU A 518 -3.68 52.96 6.52
CA GLU A 518 -2.66 53.69 5.76
C GLU A 518 -2.44 52.95 4.44
N LEU A 519 -2.87 53.55 3.34
CA LEU A 519 -2.72 53.02 1.98
C LEU A 519 -1.26 53.12 1.51
N GLU A 520 -0.88 52.24 0.58
CA GLU A 520 0.46 52.29 -0.03
C GLU A 520 0.61 53.47 -1.00
N GLU A 521 -0.42 53.77 -1.78
CA GLU A 521 -0.48 54.88 -2.74
C GLU A 521 -1.35 56.06 -2.23
N GLU A 522 -1.19 57.25 -2.81
CA GLU A 522 -2.05 58.40 -2.50
C GLU A 522 -3.39 58.30 -3.24
N CYS A 523 -4.52 58.36 -2.52
CA CYS A 523 -5.86 58.28 -3.12
C CYS A 523 -6.65 59.60 -2.96
N VAL A 524 -7.48 59.92 -3.96
CA VAL A 524 -8.23 61.18 -4.01
C VAL A 524 -9.41 61.13 -3.03
N GLY A 525 -9.31 61.89 -1.94
CA GLY A 525 -10.32 61.93 -0.87
C GLY A 525 -9.85 61.31 0.45
N CYS A 526 -8.69 60.64 0.46
CA CYS A 526 -8.04 60.17 1.68
C CYS A 526 -7.47 61.33 2.53
N THR A 527 -7.29 61.07 3.83
CA THR A 527 -6.81 62.04 4.82
C THR A 527 -5.37 61.74 5.26
N ASP A 528 -4.95 62.28 6.40
CA ASP A 528 -3.63 62.14 7.02
C ASP A 528 -3.67 61.35 8.36
N GLY A 529 -4.74 60.56 8.56
CA GLY A 529 -5.05 59.84 9.80
C GLY A 529 -6.17 60.50 10.63
N THR A 530 -6.82 61.52 10.06
CA THR A 530 -7.97 62.23 10.63
C THR A 530 -9.31 61.76 10.05
N PHE A 531 -10.35 61.71 10.88
CA PHE A 531 -11.73 61.42 10.49
C PHE A 531 -12.67 62.34 11.28
N GLN A 532 -13.58 63.01 10.58
CA GLN A 532 -14.53 64.00 11.16
C GLN A 532 -13.86 65.02 12.12
N GLY A 533 -12.66 65.50 11.77
CA GLY A 533 -11.89 66.47 12.56
C GLY A 533 -11.14 65.89 13.76
N THR A 534 -11.32 64.61 14.09
CA THR A 534 -10.56 63.90 15.14
C THR A 534 -9.40 63.12 14.53
N ARG A 535 -8.21 63.14 15.16
CA ARG A 535 -7.07 62.32 14.74
C ARG A 535 -7.12 60.95 15.43
N TYR A 536 -6.99 59.89 14.65
CA TYR A 536 -6.95 58.50 15.13
C TYR A 536 -5.59 57.83 14.92
N PHE A 537 -4.87 58.21 13.87
CA PHE A 537 -3.47 57.85 13.64
C PHE A 537 -2.75 58.99 12.88
N SER A 538 -1.51 58.78 12.46
CA SER A 538 -0.76 59.71 11.61
C SER A 538 -0.11 58.95 10.46
N CYS A 539 -0.22 59.49 9.25
CA CYS A 539 0.40 58.98 8.04
C CYS A 539 0.74 60.15 7.09
N ALA A 540 1.29 59.86 5.91
CA ALA A 540 1.43 60.88 4.88
C ALA A 540 0.05 61.43 4.42
N PRO A 541 -0.04 62.70 3.98
CA PRO A 541 -1.28 63.25 3.43
C PRO A 541 -1.82 62.41 2.27
N LYS A 542 -3.15 62.28 2.20
CA LYS A 542 -3.88 61.45 1.20
C LYS A 542 -3.62 59.94 1.28
N LYS A 543 -3.09 59.42 2.38
CA LYS A 543 -2.91 57.97 2.58
C LYS A 543 -3.84 57.34 3.62
N ALA A 544 -4.59 58.11 4.42
CA ALA A 544 -5.56 57.52 5.34
C ALA A 544 -6.93 57.28 4.70
N LEU A 545 -7.43 56.04 4.80
CA LEU A 545 -8.79 55.66 4.42
C LEU A 545 -9.52 55.07 5.63
N PHE A 546 -10.76 55.48 5.89
CA PHE A 546 -11.60 54.93 6.96
C PHE A 546 -12.77 54.15 6.36
N VAL A 547 -12.77 52.83 6.53
CA VAL A 547 -13.83 51.93 6.04
C VAL A 547 -14.42 51.10 7.18
N LYS A 548 -15.58 50.48 6.96
CA LYS A 548 -16.14 49.52 7.92
C LYS A 548 -15.24 48.29 7.97
N LEU A 549 -14.93 47.74 9.14
CA LEU A 549 -13.98 46.61 9.28
C LEU A 549 -14.35 45.39 8.40
N LYS A 550 -15.64 45.14 8.20
CA LYS A 550 -16.21 44.11 7.30
C LYS A 550 -15.98 44.33 5.79
N CYS A 551 -15.42 45.47 5.38
CA CYS A 551 -15.06 45.78 4.01
C CYS A 551 -13.58 45.51 3.70
N CYS A 552 -12.74 45.39 4.74
CA CYS A 552 -11.36 44.96 4.62
C CYS A 552 -11.29 43.44 4.37
N ARG A 553 -10.25 43.01 3.67
CA ARG A 553 -9.85 41.61 3.49
C ARG A 553 -8.34 41.51 3.69
N PRO A 554 -7.76 40.39 4.13
CA PRO A 554 -6.31 40.19 4.07
C PRO A 554 -5.80 40.46 2.65
N ASP A 555 -4.68 41.18 2.53
CA ASP A 555 -4.11 41.57 1.23
C ASP A 555 -3.75 40.33 0.39
N SER A 556 -4.34 40.18 -0.79
CA SER A 556 -4.14 38.99 -1.63
C SER A 556 -2.70 38.79 -2.13
N ARG A 557 -1.83 39.80 -2.02
CA ARG A 557 -0.39 39.70 -2.34
C ARG A 557 0.42 39.03 -1.23
N PHE A 558 -0.12 38.94 -0.01
CA PHE A 558 0.58 38.45 1.18
C PHE A 558 -0.22 37.34 1.89
N PRO A 559 0.12 36.05 1.67
CA PRO A 559 -0.54 34.94 2.34
C PRO A 559 -0.51 35.09 3.87
N SER A 560 -1.68 35.14 4.51
CA SER A 560 -1.81 35.45 5.93
C SER A 560 -1.16 34.38 6.82
N LEU A 561 -0.24 34.80 7.69
CA LEU A 561 0.49 33.97 8.68
C LEU A 561 -0.39 33.39 9.82
N HIS A 562 -1.71 33.39 9.71
CA HIS A 562 -2.57 32.63 10.63
C HIS A 562 -2.60 31.15 10.23
N HIS A 563 -1.76 30.36 10.92
CA HIS A 563 -1.66 28.91 10.73
C HIS A 563 -2.99 28.22 11.04
N SER A 564 -3.64 27.68 10.01
CA SER A 564 -4.45 26.47 10.15
C SER A 564 -3.49 25.27 10.08
N SER A 565 -3.00 24.81 11.23
CA SER A 565 -1.93 23.80 11.39
C SER A 565 -2.34 22.37 11.01
N ASN A 566 -3.24 22.22 10.02
CA ASN A 566 -3.59 20.92 9.47
C ASN A 566 -4.12 21.04 8.02
N PRO A 567 -3.47 20.44 7.01
CA PRO A 567 -3.98 20.41 5.63
C PRO A 567 -5.41 19.83 5.53
N ILE A 568 -5.72 18.85 6.39
CA ILE A 568 -7.05 18.18 6.46
C ILE A 568 -8.13 19.14 6.95
N GLU A 569 -7.78 20.13 7.79
CA GLU A 569 -8.72 21.15 8.26
C GLU A 569 -8.80 22.35 7.31
N ARG A 570 -7.78 22.59 6.49
CA ARG A 570 -7.84 23.57 5.39
C ARG A 570 -8.89 23.18 4.35
N CYS A 571 -9.07 21.88 4.09
CA CYS A 571 -10.21 21.34 3.31
C CYS A 571 -11.59 21.62 3.92
N ASN A 572 -11.67 21.95 5.22
CA ASN A 572 -12.90 22.37 5.90
C ASN A 572 -13.03 23.91 6.00
N SER A 573 -12.01 24.67 5.57
CA SER A 573 -12.02 26.13 5.64
C SER A 573 -12.88 26.75 4.54
N ILE A 574 -13.40 27.96 4.78
CA ILE A 574 -14.45 28.60 3.97
C ILE A 574 -14.02 28.84 2.50
N ALA A 575 -12.71 28.89 2.22
CA ALA A 575 -12.17 28.98 0.85
C ALA A 575 -12.38 27.71 0.01
N PHE A 576 -12.62 26.55 0.64
CA PHE A 576 -12.68 25.23 -0.01
C PHE A 576 -14.09 24.61 -0.05
N GLY A 577 -15.14 25.39 0.21
CA GLY A 577 -16.52 24.89 0.36
C GLY A 577 -17.05 24.03 -0.81
N GLY A 578 -16.49 24.19 -2.01
CA GLY A 578 -16.83 23.35 -3.17
C GLY A 578 -16.28 21.92 -3.14
N TYR A 579 -15.34 21.57 -2.25
CA TYR A 579 -14.73 20.23 -2.13
C TYR A 579 -15.19 19.45 -0.88
N LEU A 580 -16.15 19.99 -0.12
CA LEU A 580 -16.83 19.26 0.95
C LEU A 580 -17.71 18.14 0.38
N SER A 581 -17.83 17.03 1.12
CA SER A 581 -18.87 16.02 0.88
C SER A 581 -19.93 16.10 1.98
N GLU A 582 -21.19 16.07 1.55
CA GLU A 582 -22.36 16.13 2.43
C GLU A 582 -22.47 14.89 3.32
N VAL A 583 -23.33 14.94 4.33
CA VAL A 583 -23.64 13.80 5.19
C VAL A 583 -25.04 13.31 4.85
N VAL A 584 -25.14 12.09 4.33
CA VAL A 584 -26.39 11.51 3.85
C VAL A 584 -26.84 10.42 4.82
N HIS A 585 -27.86 10.72 5.62
CA HIS A 585 -28.39 9.77 6.60
C HIS A 585 -29.32 8.70 5.97
N GLU A 586 -29.87 8.95 4.78
CA GLU A 586 -30.78 8.03 4.08
C GLU A 586 -30.03 6.81 3.53
N ASN A 587 -30.56 5.61 3.76
CA ASN A 587 -29.95 4.36 3.30
C ASN A 587 -29.98 4.31 1.76
N THR A 588 -28.83 4.52 1.13
CA THR A 588 -28.73 4.67 -0.33
C THR A 588 -28.26 3.35 -0.95
N PRO A 589 -29.12 2.60 -1.68
CA PRO A 589 -28.67 1.44 -2.45
C PRO A 589 -27.73 1.86 -3.59
N PRO A 590 -26.84 0.99 -4.08
CA PRO A 590 -26.02 1.30 -5.24
C PRO A 590 -26.90 1.51 -6.48
N ARG A 591 -26.57 2.52 -7.29
CA ARG A 591 -27.22 2.77 -8.59
C ARG A 591 -26.47 1.99 -9.66
N THR A 592 -27.12 1.04 -10.33
CA THR A 592 -26.54 0.26 -11.41
C THR A 592 -26.77 0.92 -12.78
N GLU A 593 -26.03 0.47 -13.78
CA GLU A 593 -26.20 0.87 -15.19
C GLU A 593 -26.10 2.41 -15.36
N ASN A 594 -26.87 3.00 -16.29
CA ASN A 594 -26.70 4.40 -16.69
C ASN A 594 -26.96 5.41 -15.55
N ASP A 595 -27.98 5.15 -14.71
CA ASP A 595 -28.38 5.99 -13.57
C ASP A 595 -27.29 6.14 -12.50
N GLY A 596 -26.37 5.17 -12.43
CA GLY A 596 -25.16 5.25 -11.61
C GLY A 596 -23.98 5.88 -12.36
N LEU A 597 -23.86 5.63 -13.67
CA LEU A 597 -22.77 6.10 -14.52
C LEU A 597 -22.66 7.62 -14.56
N ASP A 598 -23.77 8.32 -14.82
CA ASP A 598 -23.82 9.80 -14.93
C ASP A 598 -23.45 10.51 -13.62
N ILE A 599 -23.69 9.85 -12.48
CA ILE A 599 -23.33 10.36 -11.15
C ILE A 599 -21.87 10.04 -10.82
N MET A 600 -21.37 8.87 -11.21
CA MET A 600 -20.08 8.35 -10.75
C MET A 600 -18.90 8.74 -11.65
N VAL A 601 -19.11 9.08 -12.92
CA VAL A 601 -18.02 9.35 -13.89
C VAL A 601 -17.53 10.81 -13.86
N GLY A 602 -16.21 11.00 -13.97
CA GLY A 602 -15.57 12.29 -14.20
C GLY A 602 -14.28 12.51 -13.41
N LYS A 603 -13.64 13.67 -13.62
CA LYS A 603 -12.70 14.25 -12.65
C LYS A 603 -13.46 14.70 -11.40
N LYS A 604 -12.79 14.66 -10.25
CA LYS A 604 -13.38 14.93 -8.92
C LYS A 604 -14.56 14.00 -8.63
N LYS A 605 -14.34 12.70 -8.86
CA LYS A 605 -15.29 11.62 -8.58
C LYS A 605 -14.58 10.43 -7.93
N GLY A 606 -15.34 9.60 -7.22
CA GLY A 606 -14.82 8.57 -6.33
C GLY A 606 -14.36 9.15 -4.98
N ILE A 607 -13.51 8.41 -4.27
CA ILE A 607 -13.01 8.79 -2.95
C ILE A 607 -11.71 9.59 -3.13
N GLN A 608 -11.61 10.78 -2.53
CA GLN A 608 -10.42 11.61 -2.58
C GLN A 608 -9.30 11.04 -1.69
N GLY A 609 -8.17 10.67 -2.28
CA GLY A 609 -7.02 10.15 -1.57
C GLY A 609 -6.12 11.24 -0.97
N HIS A 610 -5.48 10.95 0.16
CA HIS A 610 -4.58 11.85 0.89
C HIS A 610 -3.60 11.08 1.79
N TYR A 611 -2.30 11.40 1.69
CA TYR A 611 -1.18 10.76 2.41
C TYR A 611 -1.24 9.21 2.41
N ASN A 612 -0.94 8.58 1.28
CA ASN A 612 -0.84 7.11 1.14
C ASN A 612 -2.14 6.33 1.41
N SER A 613 -3.33 6.97 1.38
CA SER A 613 -4.63 6.33 1.66
C SER A 613 -5.16 5.35 0.60
N CYS A 614 -4.49 5.20 -0.55
CA CYS A 614 -5.05 4.52 -1.72
C CYS A 614 -5.49 3.06 -1.47
N TYR A 615 -4.82 2.36 -0.54
CA TYR A 615 -5.23 1.03 -0.07
C TYR A 615 -6.66 1.00 0.49
N LEU A 616 -7.03 2.04 1.24
CA LEU A 616 -8.34 2.22 1.85
C LEU A 616 -9.33 2.77 0.81
N ASP A 617 -8.93 3.81 0.07
CA ASP A 617 -9.78 4.47 -0.93
C ASP A 617 -10.29 3.47 -1.98
N SER A 618 -9.38 2.70 -2.58
CA SER A 618 -9.69 1.74 -3.63
C SER A 618 -10.42 0.51 -3.09
N THR A 619 -10.14 0.07 -1.85
CA THR A 619 -10.88 -1.04 -1.23
C THR A 619 -12.32 -0.65 -0.92
N LEU A 620 -12.55 0.54 -0.35
CA LEU A 620 -13.91 1.03 -0.11
C LEU A 620 -14.66 1.30 -1.41
N PHE A 621 -13.99 1.83 -2.44
CA PHE A 621 -14.60 2.03 -3.76
C PHE A 621 -15.02 0.69 -4.39
N CYS A 622 -14.14 -0.32 -4.39
CA CYS A 622 -14.49 -1.68 -4.85
C CYS A 622 -15.73 -2.23 -4.14
N LEU A 623 -15.75 -2.21 -2.81
CA LEU A 623 -16.76 -2.91 -2.01
C LEU A 623 -18.14 -2.23 -1.98
N PHE A 624 -18.21 -0.90 -2.13
CA PHE A 624 -19.44 -0.15 -1.85
C PHE A 624 -19.94 0.77 -2.96
N SER A 625 -19.18 1.02 -4.04
CA SER A 625 -19.63 1.90 -5.14
C SER A 625 -20.88 1.34 -5.85
N PHE A 626 -20.76 0.14 -6.42
CA PHE A 626 -21.82 -0.51 -7.22
C PHE A 626 -22.30 -1.85 -6.63
N SER A 627 -21.54 -2.48 -5.72
CA SER A 627 -22.01 -3.67 -5.00
C SER A 627 -22.84 -3.30 -3.77
N SER A 628 -23.81 -4.14 -3.44
CA SER A 628 -24.56 -4.12 -2.18
C SER A 628 -24.19 -5.28 -1.23
N VAL A 629 -23.16 -6.07 -1.54
CA VAL A 629 -22.95 -7.40 -0.93
C VAL A 629 -22.58 -7.31 0.56
N LEU A 630 -22.07 -6.16 1.01
CA LEU A 630 -21.74 -5.86 2.41
C LEU A 630 -22.65 -4.79 3.05
N ASP A 631 -23.76 -4.38 2.41
CA ASP A 631 -24.66 -3.34 2.97
C ASP A 631 -25.29 -3.76 4.31
N THR A 632 -25.44 -5.07 4.55
CA THR A 632 -25.84 -5.62 5.85
C THR A 632 -24.90 -5.19 6.98
N VAL A 633 -23.60 -5.00 6.71
CA VAL A 633 -22.61 -4.49 7.67
C VAL A 633 -22.88 -3.03 8.02
N LEU A 634 -23.30 -2.22 7.04
CA LEU A 634 -23.66 -0.81 7.24
C LEU A 634 -24.98 -0.65 8.02
N LEU A 635 -25.82 -1.68 8.04
CA LEU A 635 -27.19 -1.66 8.59
C LEU A 635 -27.35 -2.47 9.89
N ARG A 636 -26.39 -3.34 10.25
CA ARG A 636 -26.47 -4.19 11.46
C ARG A 636 -26.61 -3.35 12.74
N PRO A 637 -27.65 -3.53 13.58
CA PRO A 637 -27.76 -2.80 14.83
C PRO A 637 -26.64 -3.18 15.82
N ARG A 638 -26.19 -2.21 16.63
CA ARG A 638 -25.19 -2.44 17.69
C ARG A 638 -25.73 -3.41 18.74
N SER A 639 -24.96 -4.46 19.00
CA SER A 639 -25.18 -5.47 20.04
C SER A 639 -24.44 -5.14 21.33
N LYS A 640 -24.68 -5.94 22.39
CA LYS A 640 -23.92 -5.86 23.65
C LYS A 640 -22.48 -6.36 23.54
N THR A 641 -22.12 -7.01 22.43
CA THR A 641 -20.81 -7.64 22.20
C THR A 641 -19.91 -6.82 21.27
N ASP A 642 -20.38 -5.66 20.80
CA ASP A 642 -19.63 -4.78 19.89
C ASP A 642 -18.80 -3.73 20.64
N VAL A 643 -17.61 -3.45 20.09
CA VAL A 643 -16.63 -2.51 20.66
C VAL A 643 -17.18 -1.08 20.77
N GLU A 644 -16.50 -0.23 21.54
CA GLU A 644 -16.89 1.16 21.78
C GLU A 644 -17.10 1.94 20.47
N TYR A 645 -16.09 1.92 19.60
CA TYR A 645 -16.06 2.60 18.31
C TYR A 645 -17.00 2.00 17.23
N TYR A 646 -17.72 0.91 17.51
CA TYR A 646 -18.60 0.25 16.52
C TYR A 646 -19.58 1.22 15.88
N ARG A 647 -20.29 2.00 16.71
CA ARG A 647 -21.33 2.91 16.22
C ARG A 647 -20.71 4.06 15.42
N GLU A 648 -19.66 4.68 15.94
CA GLU A 648 -18.95 5.78 15.29
C GLU A 648 -18.46 5.35 13.89
N THR A 649 -17.81 4.19 13.79
CA THR A 649 -17.33 3.65 12.51
C THR A 649 -18.46 3.31 11.55
N GLN A 650 -19.55 2.67 12.02
CA GLN A 650 -20.68 2.31 11.16
C GLN A 650 -21.42 3.57 10.65
N GLU A 651 -21.66 4.56 11.51
CA GLU A 651 -22.34 5.79 11.15
C GLU A 651 -21.47 6.65 10.22
N LEU A 652 -20.16 6.74 10.47
CA LEU A 652 -19.18 7.36 9.57
C LEU A 652 -19.17 6.68 8.19
N LEU A 653 -18.96 5.36 8.15
CA LEU A 653 -18.83 4.60 6.92
C LEU A 653 -20.12 4.63 6.10
N ARG A 654 -21.30 4.49 6.73
CA ARG A 654 -22.58 4.60 6.03
C ARG A 654 -22.86 6.03 5.57
N THR A 655 -22.84 7.00 6.48
CA THR A 655 -23.46 8.31 6.24
C THR A 655 -22.52 9.42 5.77
N GLU A 656 -21.22 9.31 6.01
CA GLU A 656 -20.21 10.26 5.52
C GLU A 656 -19.35 9.73 4.36
N ILE A 657 -19.42 8.43 4.05
CA ILE A 657 -18.61 7.80 2.98
C ILE A 657 -19.50 7.10 1.94
N VAL A 658 -20.20 6.01 2.28
CA VAL A 658 -20.89 5.17 1.29
C VAL A 658 -22.13 5.84 0.69
N ASN A 659 -23.02 6.42 1.51
CA ASN A 659 -24.20 7.12 0.99
C ASN A 659 -23.79 8.36 0.14
N PRO A 660 -22.86 9.24 0.58
CA PRO A 660 -22.41 10.36 -0.27
C PRO A 660 -21.72 9.93 -1.57
N LEU A 661 -20.94 8.83 -1.55
CA LEU A 661 -20.38 8.24 -2.76
C LEU A 661 -21.49 7.86 -3.75
N ARG A 662 -22.53 7.15 -3.30
CA ARG A 662 -23.63 6.67 -4.15
C ARG A 662 -24.61 7.76 -4.62
N ILE A 663 -24.73 8.89 -3.92
CA ILE A 663 -25.60 10.01 -4.33
C ILE A 663 -24.87 11.06 -5.18
N HIS A 664 -23.68 11.50 -4.76
CA HIS A 664 -22.99 12.64 -5.39
C HIS A 664 -21.81 12.20 -6.27
N GLY A 665 -21.42 10.92 -6.19
CA GLY A 665 -20.25 10.38 -6.88
C GLY A 665 -18.92 10.80 -6.29
N TYR A 666 -18.89 11.37 -5.07
CA TYR A 666 -17.67 11.97 -4.49
C TYR A 666 -17.66 11.92 -2.95
N VAL A 667 -16.48 11.63 -2.38
CA VAL A 667 -16.20 11.70 -0.92
C VAL A 667 -14.89 12.46 -0.71
N CYS A 668 -14.87 13.42 0.23
CA CYS A 668 -13.66 14.18 0.52
C CYS A 668 -12.73 13.47 1.53
N ALA A 669 -11.43 13.73 1.41
CA ALA A 669 -10.39 13.02 2.18
C ALA A 669 -10.53 13.18 3.70
N THR A 670 -11.21 14.23 4.17
CA THR A 670 -11.43 14.45 5.61
C THR A 670 -12.30 13.36 6.24
N LYS A 671 -13.22 12.74 5.47
CA LYS A 671 -14.05 11.61 5.91
C LYS A 671 -13.22 10.32 6.03
N VAL A 672 -12.38 10.05 5.04
CA VAL A 672 -11.40 8.95 5.08
C VAL A 672 -10.44 9.13 6.26
N MET A 673 -9.96 10.34 6.50
CA MET A 673 -9.05 10.62 7.61
C MET A 673 -9.71 10.46 8.99
N LYS A 674 -11.02 10.73 9.14
CA LYS A 674 -11.77 10.31 10.34
C LYS A 674 -11.69 8.79 10.54
N LEU A 675 -11.89 8.00 9.49
CA LEU A 675 -11.85 6.54 9.57
C LEU A 675 -10.44 6.04 9.93
N ARG A 676 -9.40 6.59 9.30
CA ARG A 676 -7.98 6.30 9.61
C ARG A 676 -7.65 6.59 11.08
N ARG A 677 -8.13 7.72 11.62
CA ARG A 677 -8.02 8.08 13.05
C ARG A 677 -8.80 7.16 14.01
N ILE A 678 -9.75 6.35 13.52
CA ILE A 678 -10.41 5.31 14.34
C ILE A 678 -9.66 3.98 14.24
N LEU A 679 -9.18 3.59 13.05
CA LEU A 679 -8.34 2.40 12.86
C LEU A 679 -7.09 2.45 13.77
N GLU A 680 -6.36 3.56 13.78
CA GLU A 680 -5.19 3.82 14.62
C GLU A 680 -5.47 3.62 16.14
N LYS A 681 -6.68 3.96 16.60
CA LYS A 681 -7.08 3.82 18.03
C LYS A 681 -7.40 2.39 18.45
N VAL A 682 -7.75 1.51 17.50
CA VAL A 682 -8.40 0.23 17.82
C VAL A 682 -7.40 -0.87 18.14
N GLU A 683 -6.21 -0.84 17.54
CA GLU A 683 -5.23 -1.95 17.65
C GLU A 683 -3.86 -1.54 18.21
N ALA A 684 -3.60 -0.24 18.39
CA ALA A 684 -2.26 0.32 18.61
C ALA A 684 -1.26 -0.01 17.47
N ALA A 685 -1.77 -0.40 16.30
CA ALA A 685 -1.03 -0.49 15.04
C ALA A 685 -0.73 0.93 14.53
N SER A 686 0.55 1.31 14.57
CA SER A 686 1.02 2.64 14.19
C SER A 686 1.01 2.86 12.67
N GLY A 687 0.81 4.10 12.25
CA GLY A 687 0.94 4.54 10.87
C GLY A 687 -0.35 4.45 10.06
N PHE A 688 -1.48 4.10 10.69
CA PHE A 688 -2.77 4.00 9.99
C PHE A 688 -3.28 5.33 9.41
N THR A 689 -2.69 6.46 9.83
CA THR A 689 -2.98 7.83 9.38
C THR A 689 -1.93 8.42 8.43
N SER A 690 -0.77 7.78 8.24
CA SER A 690 0.39 8.34 7.50
C SER A 690 1.04 7.39 6.48
N GLU A 691 1.07 6.09 6.75
CA GLU A 691 1.78 5.09 5.94
C GLU A 691 0.88 4.50 4.83
N GLU A 692 1.50 3.85 3.85
CA GLU A 692 0.85 2.87 2.99
C GLU A 692 0.68 1.57 3.79
N LYS A 693 -0.51 0.97 3.77
CA LYS A 693 -0.83 -0.33 4.41
C LYS A 693 -1.40 -1.30 3.37
N ASP A 694 -1.43 -2.58 3.68
CA ASP A 694 -2.03 -3.58 2.79
C ASP A 694 -3.56 -3.69 3.01
N PRO A 695 -4.37 -3.89 1.94
CA PRO A 695 -5.82 -4.08 2.03
C PRO A 695 -6.27 -5.15 3.02
N GLU A 696 -5.56 -6.27 3.18
CA GLU A 696 -5.84 -7.27 4.21
C GLU A 696 -5.79 -6.73 5.65
N GLU A 697 -4.83 -5.87 5.98
CA GLU A 697 -4.67 -5.29 7.32
C GLU A 697 -5.88 -4.40 7.63
N PHE A 698 -6.21 -3.51 6.69
CA PHE A 698 -7.41 -2.67 6.74
C PHE A 698 -8.70 -3.50 6.87
N LEU A 699 -8.90 -4.53 6.04
CA LEU A 699 -10.10 -5.37 6.06
C LEU A 699 -10.22 -6.17 7.37
N ASN A 700 -9.12 -6.69 7.90
CA ASN A 700 -9.14 -7.40 9.18
C ASN A 700 -9.53 -6.48 10.33
N ILE A 701 -8.90 -5.30 10.46
CA ILE A 701 -9.26 -4.35 11.53
C ILE A 701 -10.71 -3.90 11.40
N LEU A 702 -11.13 -3.50 10.20
CA LEU A 702 -12.49 -3.00 9.97
C LEU A 702 -13.55 -4.07 10.23
N PHE A 703 -13.38 -5.29 9.69
CA PHE A 703 -14.39 -6.34 9.78
C PHE A 703 -14.30 -7.19 11.04
N HIS A 704 -13.11 -7.61 11.48
CA HIS A 704 -12.95 -8.47 12.65
C HIS A 704 -13.00 -7.67 13.96
N HIS A 705 -12.19 -6.61 14.08
CA HIS A 705 -11.99 -5.92 15.35
C HIS A 705 -13.07 -4.86 15.61
N ILE A 706 -13.45 -4.08 14.60
CA ILE A 706 -14.42 -2.98 14.76
C ILE A 706 -15.87 -3.45 14.52
N LEU A 707 -16.21 -3.80 13.28
CA LEU A 707 -17.60 -4.03 12.87
C LEU A 707 -18.10 -5.44 13.18
N ARG A 708 -17.22 -6.33 13.65
CA ARG A 708 -17.51 -7.73 14.02
C ARG A 708 -18.43 -8.41 13.01
N VAL A 709 -18.00 -8.39 11.75
CA VAL A 709 -18.68 -9.00 10.61
C VAL A 709 -18.50 -10.52 10.71
N ASP A 710 -19.54 -11.28 10.38
CA ASP A 710 -19.40 -12.74 10.28
C ASP A 710 -18.39 -13.10 9.16
N PRO A 711 -17.53 -14.12 9.35
CA PRO A 711 -16.53 -14.51 8.36
C PRO A 711 -17.17 -14.80 6.99
N LEU A 712 -16.71 -14.08 5.96
CA LEU A 712 -17.26 -14.20 4.59
C LEU A 712 -16.99 -15.58 3.99
N LEU A 713 -15.86 -16.20 4.36
CA LEU A 713 -15.41 -17.50 3.87
C LEU A 713 -15.28 -18.49 5.04
N LYS A 714 -15.95 -19.64 4.89
CA LYS A 714 -15.81 -20.80 5.78
C LYS A 714 -15.15 -21.95 5.03
N LEU A 715 -13.88 -22.18 5.31
CA LEU A 715 -13.04 -23.16 4.59
C LEU A 715 -12.79 -24.39 5.46
N ARG A 716 -12.86 -25.59 4.90
CA ARG A 716 -12.43 -26.83 5.59
C ARG A 716 -11.34 -27.52 4.79
N SER A 717 -10.29 -27.98 5.48
CA SER A 717 -9.37 -28.98 4.95
C SER A 717 -9.82 -30.38 5.40
N ALA A 718 -9.55 -31.42 4.61
CA ALA A 718 -10.12 -32.75 4.82
C ALA A 718 -9.98 -33.28 6.27
N GLY A 719 -11.12 -33.47 6.94
CA GLY A 719 -11.19 -33.97 8.32
C GLY A 719 -10.84 -32.96 9.42
N GLN A 720 -10.52 -31.70 9.08
CA GLN A 720 -10.23 -30.64 10.05
C GLN A 720 -11.48 -29.88 10.49
N LYS A 721 -11.32 -28.95 11.44
CA LYS A 721 -12.33 -27.94 11.75
C LYS A 721 -12.43 -26.94 10.59
N VAL A 722 -13.58 -26.27 10.50
CA VAL A 722 -13.75 -25.09 9.65
C VAL A 722 -12.81 -23.99 10.14
N GLN A 723 -12.22 -23.28 9.19
CA GLN A 723 -11.40 -22.07 9.37
C GLN A 723 -12.16 -20.89 8.78
N ASP A 724 -12.16 -19.79 9.52
CA ASP A 724 -12.95 -18.60 9.26
C ASP A 724 -12.04 -17.47 8.74
N CYS A 725 -12.38 -16.85 7.61
CA CYS A 725 -11.63 -15.73 7.04
C CYS A 725 -12.51 -14.80 6.18
N TYR A 726 -11.99 -13.61 5.83
CA TYR A 726 -12.69 -12.61 5.00
C TYR A 726 -12.28 -12.64 3.52
N PHE A 727 -11.12 -13.23 3.22
CA PHE A 727 -10.52 -13.30 1.89
C PHE A 727 -9.63 -14.55 1.80
N TYR A 728 -9.32 -15.01 0.59
CA TYR A 728 -8.50 -16.19 0.35
C TYR A 728 -7.24 -15.87 -0.48
N GLN A 729 -6.07 -16.24 0.05
CA GLN A 729 -4.80 -16.17 -0.67
C GLN A 729 -4.61 -17.39 -1.57
N ILE A 730 -4.38 -17.17 -2.87
CA ILE A 730 -3.91 -18.21 -3.78
C ILE A 730 -2.50 -18.67 -3.35
N PHE A 731 -2.33 -19.95 -3.06
CA PHE A 731 -1.05 -20.57 -2.69
C PHE A 731 -0.81 -21.87 -3.47
N MET A 732 0.23 -21.86 -4.30
CA MET A 732 0.55 -22.95 -5.22
C MET A 732 2.01 -22.94 -5.67
N ASP A 733 2.47 -24.08 -6.18
CA ASP A 733 3.68 -24.16 -6.99
C ASP A 733 3.39 -23.68 -8.43
N LYS A 734 4.32 -22.92 -9.00
CA LYS A 734 4.18 -22.36 -10.36
C LYS A 734 4.14 -23.49 -11.41
N LYS A 735 3.13 -23.45 -12.28
CA LYS A 735 2.96 -24.41 -13.38
C LYS A 735 3.45 -23.81 -14.69
N ASP A 736 4.70 -24.10 -15.06
CA ASP A 736 5.39 -23.52 -16.24
C ASP A 736 4.70 -23.78 -17.59
N LYS A 737 3.72 -24.70 -17.64
CA LYS A 737 2.94 -25.03 -18.84
C LYS A 737 1.77 -24.07 -19.13
N VAL A 738 1.49 -23.09 -18.27
CA VAL A 738 0.37 -22.14 -18.47
C VAL A 738 0.88 -20.70 -18.41
N GLY A 739 0.83 -20.02 -19.56
CA GLY A 739 1.38 -18.68 -19.75
C GLY A 739 0.56 -17.54 -19.13
N VAL A 740 -0.77 -17.66 -19.14
CA VAL A 740 -1.71 -16.75 -18.48
C VAL A 740 -2.80 -17.61 -17.82
N PRO A 741 -2.86 -17.71 -16.49
CA PRO A 741 -3.88 -18.48 -15.80
C PRO A 741 -5.15 -17.64 -15.58
N THR A 742 -6.30 -18.31 -15.58
CA THR A 742 -7.58 -17.73 -15.12
C THR A 742 -7.71 -17.76 -13.61
N SER A 743 -8.48 -16.84 -13.03
CA SER A 743 -8.81 -16.86 -11.60
C SER A 743 -9.51 -18.15 -11.16
N GLN A 744 -10.33 -18.75 -12.02
CA GLN A 744 -10.95 -20.07 -11.80
C GLN A 744 -9.86 -21.15 -11.64
N GLN A 745 -8.90 -21.23 -12.57
CA GLN A 745 -7.80 -22.19 -12.49
C GLN A 745 -6.92 -21.95 -11.26
N LEU A 746 -6.59 -20.70 -10.93
CA LEU A 746 -5.82 -20.36 -9.73
C LEU A 746 -6.53 -20.84 -8.46
N LEU A 747 -7.85 -20.57 -8.33
CA LEU A 747 -8.66 -21.00 -7.20
C LEU A 747 -8.75 -22.53 -7.11
N GLU A 748 -9.09 -23.21 -8.21
CA GLU A 748 -9.13 -24.68 -8.27
C GLU A 748 -7.78 -25.29 -7.87
N TRP A 749 -6.67 -24.83 -8.46
CA TRP A 749 -5.34 -25.36 -8.17
C TRP A 749 -4.93 -25.13 -6.72
N SER A 750 -5.25 -23.98 -6.14
CA SER A 750 -4.95 -23.64 -4.74
C SER A 750 -5.78 -24.51 -3.77
N PHE A 751 -7.08 -24.69 -4.04
CA PHE A 751 -7.94 -25.57 -3.26
C PHE A 751 -7.51 -27.05 -3.35
N ILE A 752 -7.19 -27.52 -4.56
CA ILE A 752 -6.65 -28.87 -4.78
C ILE A 752 -5.33 -29.05 -4.05
N ASN A 753 -4.43 -28.06 -4.07
CA ASN A 753 -3.13 -28.16 -3.40
C ASN A 753 -3.28 -28.33 -1.88
N SER A 754 -4.06 -27.45 -1.25
CA SER A 754 -4.28 -27.42 0.21
C SER A 754 -5.36 -28.39 0.73
N ASP A 755 -5.96 -29.20 -0.14
CA ASP A 755 -7.06 -30.14 0.17
C ASP A 755 -8.28 -29.44 0.80
N LEU A 756 -8.63 -28.26 0.27
CA LEU A 756 -9.69 -27.37 0.78
C LEU A 756 -11.02 -27.53 0.05
N LYS A 757 -12.10 -27.27 0.80
CA LYS A 757 -13.47 -27.05 0.31
C LYS A 757 -14.13 -25.88 1.04
N PHE A 758 -15.13 -25.26 0.41
CA PHE A 758 -16.06 -24.35 1.06
C PHE A 758 -17.11 -25.15 1.84
N ALA A 759 -17.29 -24.85 3.13
CA ALA A 759 -18.29 -25.49 3.99
C ALA A 759 -19.71 -24.97 3.73
N GLU A 760 -19.83 -23.74 3.22
CA GLU A 760 -21.08 -23.12 2.74
C GLU A 760 -20.74 -22.19 1.56
N ALA A 761 -21.74 -21.85 0.74
CA ALA A 761 -21.54 -20.94 -0.39
C ALA A 761 -21.38 -19.48 0.10
N PRO A 762 -20.24 -18.81 -0.14
CA PRO A 762 -20.03 -17.44 0.30
C PRO A 762 -20.89 -16.46 -0.52
N SER A 763 -21.41 -15.42 0.13
CA SER A 763 -22.10 -14.31 -0.53
C SER A 763 -21.13 -13.36 -1.23
N CYS A 764 -19.96 -13.14 -0.61
CA CYS A 764 -18.84 -12.34 -1.11
C CYS A 764 -17.55 -13.17 -1.01
N LEU A 765 -16.79 -13.26 -2.11
CA LEU A 765 -15.53 -13.99 -2.21
C LEU A 765 -14.43 -13.05 -2.71
N ILE A 766 -13.53 -12.66 -1.80
CA ILE A 766 -12.34 -11.86 -2.12
C ILE A 766 -11.16 -12.82 -2.26
N ILE A 767 -10.46 -12.76 -3.39
CA ILE A 767 -9.32 -13.64 -3.72
C ILE A 767 -8.08 -12.78 -3.93
N GLN A 768 -7.05 -12.94 -3.10
CA GLN A 768 -5.73 -12.34 -3.30
C GLN A 768 -4.93 -13.13 -4.33
N MET A 769 -4.33 -12.43 -5.29
CA MET A 769 -3.52 -13.01 -6.37
C MET A 769 -2.15 -13.49 -5.85
N PRO A 770 -1.48 -14.45 -6.53
CA PRO A 770 -0.17 -14.96 -6.11
C PRO A 770 0.97 -13.95 -6.38
N ARG A 771 1.16 -13.02 -5.43
CA ARG A 771 2.26 -12.05 -5.35
C ARG A 771 3.10 -12.30 -4.10
N PHE A 772 4.37 -11.90 -4.11
CA PHE A 772 5.28 -12.08 -2.98
C PHE A 772 6.11 -10.81 -2.77
N GLY A 773 5.56 -9.85 -2.02
CA GLY A 773 6.11 -8.49 -1.92
C GLY A 773 5.81 -7.66 -3.17
N LYS A 774 6.49 -6.50 -3.31
CA LYS A 774 6.21 -5.53 -4.37
C LYS A 774 6.71 -5.99 -5.75
N ASP A 775 7.88 -6.62 -5.79
CA ASP A 775 8.59 -6.89 -7.06
C ASP A 775 8.21 -8.24 -7.71
N PHE A 776 7.76 -9.22 -6.93
CA PHE A 776 7.51 -10.59 -7.45
C PHE A 776 6.02 -10.86 -7.72
N LYS A 777 5.69 -10.97 -9.00
CA LYS A 777 4.42 -11.50 -9.52
C LYS A 777 4.66 -12.93 -10.03
N MET A 778 3.88 -13.92 -9.59
CA MET A 778 4.09 -15.31 -10.06
C MET A 778 3.83 -15.47 -11.57
N PHE A 779 2.91 -14.67 -12.11
CA PHE A 779 2.50 -14.63 -13.52
C PHE A 779 2.48 -13.17 -14.02
N ASN A 780 2.94 -12.94 -15.26
CA ASN A 780 3.04 -11.59 -15.84
C ASN A 780 1.68 -11.00 -16.27
N LYS A 781 0.70 -11.88 -16.56
CA LYS A 781 -0.71 -11.53 -16.68
C LYS A 781 -1.54 -12.58 -15.96
N ILE A 782 -2.69 -12.19 -15.41
CA ILE A 782 -3.73 -13.09 -14.89
C ILE A 782 -5.05 -12.71 -15.58
N PHE A 783 -5.86 -13.69 -15.95
CA PHE A 783 -7.19 -13.46 -16.50
C PHE A 783 -8.24 -13.50 -15.38
N PRO A 784 -8.85 -12.38 -14.98
CA PRO A 784 -9.94 -12.38 -14.01
C PRO A 784 -11.22 -12.88 -14.70
N SER A 785 -11.62 -14.12 -14.39
CA SER A 785 -12.84 -14.74 -14.92
C SER A 785 -14.06 -13.90 -14.56
N LEU A 786 -14.93 -13.60 -15.53
CA LEU A 786 -16.16 -12.82 -15.28
C LEU A 786 -17.17 -13.57 -14.40
N GLU A 787 -17.14 -14.90 -14.43
CA GLU A 787 -17.85 -15.79 -13.52
C GLU A 787 -16.87 -16.81 -12.91
N LEU A 788 -17.14 -17.25 -11.68
CA LEU A 788 -16.56 -18.46 -11.07
C LEU A 788 -17.65 -19.52 -10.89
N ASP A 789 -17.32 -20.78 -11.15
CA ASP A 789 -18.17 -21.95 -10.85
C ASP A 789 -17.54 -22.67 -9.65
N ILE A 790 -18.13 -22.48 -8.46
CA ILE A 790 -17.61 -23.03 -7.18
C ILE A 790 -18.28 -24.35 -6.80
N THR A 791 -19.14 -24.90 -7.66
CA THR A 791 -19.92 -26.14 -7.42
C THR A 791 -19.03 -27.34 -7.04
N ASP A 792 -17.85 -27.46 -7.67
CA ASP A 792 -16.88 -28.54 -7.40
C ASP A 792 -16.01 -28.27 -6.15
N LEU A 793 -16.03 -27.05 -5.62
CA LEU A 793 -15.26 -26.59 -4.46
C LEU A 793 -16.07 -26.62 -3.16
N LEU A 794 -17.39 -26.81 -3.22
CA LEU A 794 -18.27 -26.95 -2.06
C LEU A 794 -18.27 -28.39 -1.52
N GLU A 795 -18.47 -28.55 -0.21
CA GLU A 795 -18.62 -29.87 0.44
C GLU A 795 -19.95 -30.54 0.06
N ASP A 796 -21.08 -30.04 0.59
CA ASP A 796 -22.38 -30.74 0.58
C ASP A 796 -23.25 -30.44 -0.67
N THR A 797 -22.64 -30.33 -1.85
CA THR A 797 -23.33 -29.96 -3.11
C THR A 797 -23.44 -31.15 -4.07
N PRO A 798 -24.62 -31.44 -4.67
CA PRO A 798 -24.77 -32.56 -5.62
C PRO A 798 -24.06 -32.26 -6.94
N ARG A 799 -23.04 -33.05 -7.29
CA ARG A 799 -22.20 -32.81 -8.48
C ARG A 799 -22.45 -33.79 -9.62
N GLU A 800 -22.16 -33.35 -10.83
CA GLU A 800 -22.24 -34.13 -12.07
C GLU A 800 -21.01 -35.04 -12.26
N CYS A 801 -21.24 -36.32 -12.60
CA CYS A 801 -20.19 -37.27 -12.95
C CYS A 801 -19.59 -36.96 -14.32
N ARG A 802 -18.26 -36.74 -14.36
CA ARG A 802 -17.47 -36.39 -15.55
C ARG A 802 -17.43 -37.43 -16.69
N ILE A 803 -18.12 -38.57 -16.55
CA ILE A 803 -18.16 -39.66 -17.53
C ILE A 803 -19.57 -39.89 -18.11
N CYS A 804 -20.63 -39.76 -17.30
CA CYS A 804 -21.98 -40.17 -17.69
C CYS A 804 -23.10 -39.18 -17.36
N GLY A 805 -22.77 -37.99 -16.82
CA GLY A 805 -23.77 -36.98 -16.45
C GLY A 805 -24.66 -37.34 -15.26
N GLY A 806 -24.51 -38.52 -14.65
CA GLY A 806 -25.25 -38.91 -13.44
C GLY A 806 -24.65 -38.35 -12.15
N LEU A 807 -25.31 -38.59 -11.01
CA LEU A 807 -24.85 -38.09 -9.70
C LEU A 807 -23.48 -38.65 -9.32
N ALA A 808 -22.51 -37.77 -9.04
CA ALA A 808 -21.22 -38.16 -8.52
C ALA A 808 -21.31 -38.48 -7.03
N LEU A 809 -20.69 -39.58 -6.61
CA LEU A 809 -20.60 -40.04 -5.21
C LEU A 809 -19.15 -40.08 -4.71
N TYR A 810 -18.18 -39.95 -5.61
CA TYR A 810 -16.75 -40.03 -5.35
C TYR A 810 -16.01 -38.89 -6.05
N GLU A 811 -14.94 -38.36 -5.45
CA GLU A 811 -13.97 -37.49 -6.11
C GLU A 811 -12.54 -38.03 -5.95
N CYS A 812 -11.66 -37.77 -6.92
CA CYS A 812 -10.28 -38.21 -6.86
C CYS A 812 -9.29 -37.11 -7.26
N ARG A 813 -8.54 -36.64 -6.26
CA ARG A 813 -7.48 -35.62 -6.40
C ARG A 813 -6.37 -36.08 -7.35
N GLU A 814 -5.89 -37.32 -7.22
CA GLU A 814 -4.83 -37.87 -8.08
C GLU A 814 -5.24 -38.00 -9.55
N CYS A 815 -6.54 -38.17 -9.84
CA CYS A 815 -7.02 -38.13 -11.22
C CYS A 815 -6.98 -36.72 -11.83
N TYR A 816 -6.79 -35.63 -11.07
CA TYR A 816 -6.88 -34.25 -11.61
C TYR A 816 -5.86 -34.00 -12.74
N GLU A 817 -4.63 -34.51 -12.57
CA GLU A 817 -3.53 -34.41 -13.55
C GLU A 817 -3.73 -35.33 -14.76
N ASP A 818 -4.72 -36.22 -14.73
CA ASP A 818 -5.05 -37.11 -15.83
C ASP A 818 -5.75 -36.32 -16.96
N GLY A 819 -5.00 -36.05 -18.02
CA GLY A 819 -5.48 -35.38 -19.22
C GLY A 819 -6.47 -36.22 -20.04
N ASP A 820 -6.47 -37.54 -19.89
CA ASP A 820 -7.32 -38.46 -20.65
C ASP A 820 -8.80 -38.36 -20.19
N ILE A 821 -9.06 -37.77 -19.01
CA ILE A 821 -10.40 -37.63 -18.41
C ILE A 821 -10.71 -36.14 -18.16
N THR A 822 -11.31 -35.46 -19.16
CA THR A 822 -11.77 -34.06 -19.03
C THR A 822 -10.69 -33.14 -18.43
N ALA A 823 -9.62 -32.90 -19.20
CA ALA A 823 -8.44 -32.16 -18.75
C ALA A 823 -8.77 -30.83 -18.04
N GLY A 824 -7.96 -30.47 -17.03
CA GLY A 824 -8.08 -29.23 -16.27
C GLY A 824 -9.22 -29.14 -15.25
N LYS A 825 -10.21 -30.04 -15.25
CA LYS A 825 -11.35 -30.01 -14.31
C LYS A 825 -11.21 -30.99 -13.15
N ILE A 826 -11.86 -30.69 -12.02
CA ILE A 826 -12.02 -31.60 -10.88
C ILE A 826 -12.73 -32.89 -11.33
N LYS A 827 -12.20 -34.03 -10.87
CA LYS A 827 -12.62 -35.36 -11.30
C LYS A 827 -13.55 -35.98 -10.25
N GLN A 828 -14.82 -36.08 -10.60
CA GLN A 828 -15.85 -36.71 -9.77
C GLN A 828 -16.71 -37.69 -10.57
N PHE A 829 -17.11 -38.77 -9.90
CA PHE A 829 -17.61 -39.98 -10.51
C PHE A 829 -18.80 -40.55 -9.74
N CYS A 830 -19.81 -41.06 -10.47
CA CYS A 830 -20.78 -41.98 -9.89
C CYS A 830 -20.08 -43.32 -9.58
N GLU A 831 -20.63 -44.14 -8.70
CA GLU A 831 -19.98 -45.38 -8.23
C GLU A 831 -19.52 -46.31 -9.37
N LYS A 832 -20.36 -46.52 -10.40
CA LYS A 832 -20.03 -47.34 -11.56
C LYS A 832 -18.84 -46.78 -12.34
N CYS A 833 -18.85 -45.48 -12.63
CA CYS A 833 -17.76 -44.83 -13.36
C CYS A 833 -16.48 -44.75 -12.52
N ASN A 834 -16.58 -44.56 -11.21
CA ASN A 834 -15.44 -44.59 -10.30
C ASN A 834 -14.69 -45.92 -10.40
N THR A 835 -15.41 -47.04 -10.31
CA THR A 835 -14.82 -48.39 -10.46
C THR A 835 -14.14 -48.56 -11.83
N GLN A 836 -14.80 -48.17 -12.93
CA GLN A 836 -14.22 -48.34 -14.27
C GLN A 836 -12.97 -47.46 -14.49
N VAL A 837 -12.97 -46.21 -14.02
CA VAL A 837 -11.81 -45.31 -14.11
C VAL A 837 -10.59 -45.86 -13.35
N HIS A 838 -10.81 -46.45 -12.17
CA HIS A 838 -9.76 -46.97 -11.28
C HIS A 838 -9.40 -48.45 -11.53
N LEU A 839 -10.11 -49.16 -12.40
CA LEU A 839 -9.63 -50.44 -12.95
C LEU A 839 -8.44 -50.25 -13.92
N HIS A 840 -8.27 -49.04 -14.46
CA HIS A 840 -7.19 -48.73 -15.40
C HIS A 840 -5.80 -48.81 -14.73
N PRO A 841 -4.78 -49.47 -15.33
CA PRO A 841 -3.49 -49.70 -14.67
C PRO A 841 -2.79 -48.44 -14.14
N ARG A 842 -2.87 -47.31 -14.86
CA ARG A 842 -2.30 -46.02 -14.43
C ARG A 842 -2.99 -45.41 -13.20
N ARG A 843 -4.27 -45.74 -12.97
CA ARG A 843 -5.14 -45.12 -11.94
C ARG A 843 -5.50 -46.05 -10.78
N LYS A 844 -5.13 -47.33 -10.85
CA LYS A 844 -5.46 -48.36 -9.85
C LYS A 844 -4.87 -48.12 -8.45
N ALA A 845 -3.83 -47.30 -8.36
CA ALA A 845 -3.23 -46.89 -7.08
C ALA A 845 -3.92 -45.67 -6.44
N HIS A 846 -4.73 -44.91 -7.20
CA HIS A 846 -5.27 -43.63 -6.73
C HIS A 846 -6.28 -43.79 -5.60
N ARG A 847 -6.23 -42.86 -4.65
CA ARG A 847 -7.18 -42.75 -3.55
C ARG A 847 -8.33 -41.82 -3.94
N HIS A 848 -9.54 -42.36 -3.97
CA HIS A 848 -10.77 -41.59 -4.18
C HIS A 848 -11.54 -41.38 -2.86
N GLY A 849 -11.92 -40.13 -2.57
CA GLY A 849 -12.80 -39.78 -1.46
C GLY A 849 -14.28 -40.06 -1.81
N LYS A 850 -15.13 -40.19 -0.78
CA LYS A 850 -16.58 -40.10 -0.96
C LYS A 850 -17.03 -38.65 -0.79
N LEU A 851 -17.92 -38.20 -1.66
CA LEU A 851 -18.61 -36.92 -1.52
C LEU A 851 -19.69 -37.02 -0.44
N SER A 852 -19.87 -35.96 0.35
CA SER A 852 -21.04 -35.79 1.20
C SER A 852 -22.19 -35.22 0.38
N ILE A 853 -23.39 -35.76 0.59
CA ILE A 853 -24.59 -35.41 -0.18
C ILE A 853 -25.77 -35.40 0.79
N PRO A 854 -26.56 -34.31 0.87
CA PRO A 854 -27.76 -34.24 1.70
C PRO A 854 -28.70 -35.44 1.48
N LYS A 855 -29.25 -35.98 2.57
CA LYS A 855 -29.96 -37.28 2.53
C LYS A 855 -31.24 -37.22 1.70
N GLU A 856 -31.91 -36.07 1.74
CA GLU A 856 -33.08 -35.71 0.97
C GLU A 856 -32.83 -35.85 -0.55
N LEU A 857 -31.58 -35.67 -0.99
CA LEU A 857 -31.18 -35.73 -2.39
C LEU A 857 -30.70 -37.13 -2.84
N GLN A 858 -30.60 -38.09 -1.91
CA GLN A 858 -30.24 -39.48 -2.21
C GLN A 858 -31.49 -40.33 -2.57
N GLU A 859 -32.64 -39.99 -2.00
CA GLU A 859 -33.94 -40.63 -2.29
C GLU A 859 -34.71 -39.93 -3.43
N GLY A 860 -34.35 -38.68 -3.74
CA GLY A 860 -34.91 -37.87 -4.82
C GLY A 860 -34.55 -38.39 -6.22
N VAL A 861 -35.57 -38.63 -7.04
CA VAL A 861 -35.41 -39.13 -8.42
C VAL A 861 -35.04 -37.98 -9.38
N TRP A 862 -33.73 -37.75 -9.57
CA TRP A 862 -33.15 -36.77 -10.50
C TRP A 862 -33.37 -37.11 -12.00
N ARG A 863 -34.63 -37.28 -12.44
CA ARG A 863 -35.01 -37.68 -13.81
C ARG A 863 -34.87 -36.58 -14.88
N GLN A 864 -34.44 -35.37 -14.53
CA GLN A 864 -34.34 -34.22 -15.44
C GLN A 864 -32.91 -33.68 -15.66
N GLY A 865 -31.86 -34.34 -15.14
CA GLY A 865 -30.46 -34.11 -15.54
C GLY A 865 -29.82 -32.75 -15.19
N SER A 866 -30.56 -31.80 -14.64
CA SER A 866 -30.06 -30.47 -14.26
C SER A 866 -29.58 -30.43 -12.81
N TYR A 867 -28.27 -30.43 -12.60
CA TYR A 867 -27.67 -30.16 -11.29
C TYR A 867 -27.59 -28.64 -11.02
N PRO A 868 -27.98 -28.16 -9.83
CA PRO A 868 -27.82 -26.76 -9.47
C PRO A 868 -26.33 -26.41 -9.42
N ARG A 869 -25.95 -25.32 -10.10
CA ARG A 869 -24.58 -24.81 -10.04
C ARG A 869 -24.50 -23.55 -9.21
N GLN A 870 -23.54 -23.49 -8.30
CA GLN A 870 -23.26 -22.29 -7.55
C GLN A 870 -22.22 -21.46 -8.32
N ARG A 871 -22.68 -20.34 -8.89
CA ARG A 871 -21.82 -19.35 -9.55
C ARG A 871 -21.67 -18.09 -8.71
N MET A 872 -20.57 -17.38 -8.95
CA MET A 872 -20.33 -16.02 -8.45
C MET A 872 -19.87 -15.13 -9.61
N GLU A 873 -20.30 -13.87 -9.64
CA GLU A 873 -19.91 -12.90 -10.67
C GLU A 873 -18.79 -11.99 -10.17
N LEU A 874 -17.87 -11.61 -11.06
CA LEU A 874 -16.82 -10.63 -10.77
C LEU A 874 -17.43 -9.22 -10.76
N PHE A 875 -17.36 -8.53 -9.62
CA PHE A 875 -17.84 -7.15 -9.49
C PHE A 875 -16.71 -6.13 -9.36
N ALA A 876 -15.54 -6.51 -8.84
CA ALA A 876 -14.39 -5.60 -8.76
C ALA A 876 -13.04 -6.32 -8.85
N VAL A 877 -12.02 -5.60 -9.35
CA VAL A 877 -10.60 -5.98 -9.31
C VAL A 877 -9.82 -4.80 -8.75
N LEU A 878 -9.15 -5.01 -7.62
CA LEU A 878 -8.23 -4.06 -7.01
C LEU A 878 -6.81 -4.39 -7.48
N CYS A 879 -6.07 -3.38 -7.94
CA CYS A 879 -4.78 -3.52 -8.60
C CYS A 879 -3.68 -2.68 -7.93
N ILE A 880 -2.43 -3.17 -7.99
CA ILE A 880 -1.22 -2.44 -7.63
C ILE A 880 -0.08 -2.73 -8.61
N GLU A 881 0.55 -1.67 -9.09
CA GLU A 881 1.73 -1.76 -9.97
C GLU A 881 3.02 -1.79 -9.13
N THR A 882 3.17 -0.86 -8.18
CA THR A 882 4.32 -0.78 -7.25
C THR A 882 3.91 -0.37 -5.82
N SER A 883 3.33 0.82 -5.65
CA SER A 883 2.97 1.43 -4.35
C SER A 883 1.73 2.35 -4.43
N HIS A 884 0.82 2.07 -5.36
CA HIS A 884 -0.41 2.82 -5.53
C HIS A 884 -1.56 1.91 -5.95
N TYR A 885 -2.55 1.80 -5.07
CA TYR A 885 -3.71 0.93 -5.23
C TYR A 885 -4.84 1.63 -5.99
N VAL A 886 -5.31 0.99 -7.07
CA VAL A 886 -6.40 1.48 -7.94
C VAL A 886 -7.49 0.43 -8.09
N ALA A 887 -8.70 0.84 -8.47
CA ALA A 887 -9.85 -0.06 -8.61
C ALA A 887 -10.40 -0.13 -10.03
N PHE A 888 -10.79 -1.33 -10.44
CA PHE A 888 -11.70 -1.59 -11.54
C PHE A 888 -13.02 -2.12 -10.98
N VAL A 889 -14.15 -1.53 -11.34
CA VAL A 889 -15.47 -1.95 -10.86
C VAL A 889 -16.42 -2.15 -12.04
N LYS A 890 -17.19 -3.24 -11.99
CA LYS A 890 -18.24 -3.56 -12.95
C LYS A 890 -19.57 -2.96 -12.47
N TYR A 891 -20.19 -2.08 -13.25
CA TYR A 891 -21.39 -1.33 -12.84
C TYR A 891 -22.71 -1.83 -13.46
N GLY A 892 -22.65 -2.88 -14.29
CA GLY A 892 -23.80 -3.48 -14.95
C GLY A 892 -23.45 -4.81 -15.62
N HIS A 893 -24.44 -5.45 -16.24
CA HIS A 893 -24.26 -6.80 -16.79
C HIS A 893 -23.39 -6.84 -18.05
N GLN A 894 -23.45 -5.79 -18.88
CA GLN A 894 -22.76 -5.67 -20.17
C GLN A 894 -21.24 -5.86 -20.05
N ASP A 895 -20.62 -6.47 -21.06
CA ASP A 895 -19.18 -6.77 -21.04
C ASP A 895 -18.30 -5.52 -20.92
N SER A 896 -18.76 -4.40 -21.51
CA SER A 896 -18.09 -3.09 -21.49
C SER A 896 -18.44 -2.23 -20.28
N ALA A 897 -19.23 -2.73 -19.32
CA ALA A 897 -19.67 -1.97 -18.14
C ALA A 897 -18.59 -1.88 -17.05
N TRP A 898 -17.41 -1.38 -17.41
CA TRP A 898 -16.25 -1.20 -16.54
C TRP A 898 -15.91 0.26 -16.27
N LEU A 899 -15.58 0.55 -15.02
CA LEU A 899 -15.04 1.81 -14.54
C LEU A 899 -13.68 1.60 -13.91
N PHE A 900 -12.73 2.47 -14.25
CA PHE A 900 -11.44 2.62 -13.59
C PHE A 900 -11.50 3.79 -12.62
N PHE A 901 -11.03 3.59 -11.39
CA PHE A 901 -10.95 4.59 -10.34
C PHE A 901 -9.52 4.70 -9.79
N ASP A 902 -9.06 5.94 -9.67
CA ASP A 902 -7.80 6.30 -9.03
C ASP A 902 -8.04 7.49 -8.06
N SER A 903 -7.68 7.30 -6.78
CA SER A 903 -7.93 8.29 -5.72
C SER A 903 -6.99 9.49 -5.75
N MET A 904 -5.90 9.42 -6.55
CA MET A 904 -4.85 10.43 -6.66
C MET A 904 -4.48 10.73 -8.13
N ALA A 905 -5.47 10.60 -9.03
CA ALA A 905 -5.30 10.71 -10.48
C ALA A 905 -4.73 12.05 -11.00
N ASP A 906 -4.94 13.12 -10.24
CA ASP A 906 -4.53 14.49 -10.56
C ASP A 906 -4.31 15.28 -9.24
N ARG A 907 -3.63 16.42 -9.28
CA ARG A 907 -3.24 17.17 -8.06
C ARG A 907 -3.23 18.68 -8.27
N ASP A 908 -3.93 19.40 -7.40
CA ASP A 908 -4.02 20.85 -7.40
C ASP A 908 -3.16 21.44 -6.27
N GLY A 909 -2.25 22.35 -6.61
CA GLY A 909 -1.33 23.03 -5.68
C GLY A 909 -0.04 22.27 -5.31
N GLY A 910 0.91 23.01 -4.72
CA GLY A 910 2.24 22.52 -4.30
C GLY A 910 2.21 21.74 -2.98
N GLN A 911 3.08 22.06 -2.01
CA GLN A 911 3.13 21.38 -0.69
C GLN A 911 1.78 21.44 0.04
N ASN A 912 1.08 22.58 0.00
CA ASN A 912 -0.27 22.76 0.54
C ASN A 912 -1.40 22.25 -0.38
N GLY A 913 -1.06 21.52 -1.44
CA GLY A 913 -1.99 21.02 -2.46
C GLY A 913 -2.76 19.74 -2.07
N PHE A 914 -3.88 19.52 -2.75
CA PHE A 914 -4.78 18.38 -2.55
C PHE A 914 -4.93 17.55 -3.83
N ASN A 915 -5.19 16.26 -3.66
CA ASN A 915 -5.39 15.36 -4.80
C ASN A 915 -6.83 15.47 -5.32
N ILE A 916 -7.01 15.27 -6.62
CA ILE A 916 -8.30 15.20 -7.30
C ILE A 916 -8.49 13.74 -7.77
N PRO A 917 -9.47 13.01 -7.24
CA PRO A 917 -9.74 11.64 -7.67
C PRO A 917 -10.45 11.63 -9.03
N GLN A 918 -10.29 10.56 -9.79
CA GLN A 918 -10.95 10.41 -11.09
C GLN A 918 -11.58 9.02 -11.23
N VAL A 919 -12.79 9.01 -11.78
CA VAL A 919 -13.49 7.80 -12.24
C VAL A 919 -13.70 7.92 -13.75
N SER A 920 -13.26 6.93 -14.51
CA SER A 920 -13.30 6.94 -15.98
C SER A 920 -13.85 5.62 -16.55
N PRO A 921 -14.69 5.65 -17.60
CA PRO A 921 -15.07 4.44 -18.34
C PRO A 921 -13.84 3.80 -18.98
N CYS A 922 -13.71 2.48 -18.83
CA CYS A 922 -12.67 1.68 -19.47
C CYS A 922 -13.27 0.50 -20.25
N PRO A 923 -14.15 0.76 -21.25
CA PRO A 923 -14.85 -0.29 -22.00
C PRO A 923 -13.90 -1.23 -22.76
N GLU A 924 -12.65 -0.83 -23.00
CA GLU A 924 -11.60 -1.66 -23.59
C GLU A 924 -11.28 -2.90 -22.74
N VAL A 925 -11.46 -2.84 -21.42
CA VAL A 925 -11.39 -4.00 -20.52
C VAL A 925 -12.35 -5.10 -21.00
N GLY A 926 -13.56 -4.74 -21.37
CA GLY A 926 -14.58 -5.66 -21.89
C GLY A 926 -14.26 -6.26 -23.25
N ALA A 927 -13.33 -5.68 -24.02
CA ALA A 927 -12.82 -6.26 -25.26
C ALA A 927 -11.71 -7.29 -24.95
N TYR A 928 -10.75 -6.94 -24.09
CA TYR A 928 -9.68 -7.87 -23.71
C TYR A 928 -10.19 -9.09 -22.93
N LEU A 929 -11.22 -8.95 -22.09
CA LEU A 929 -11.85 -10.07 -21.37
C LEU A 929 -12.73 -10.97 -22.26
N LYS A 930 -12.80 -10.72 -23.58
CA LYS A 930 -13.37 -11.65 -24.58
C LYS A 930 -12.32 -12.48 -25.32
N MET A 931 -11.06 -12.07 -25.26
CA MET A 931 -9.94 -12.82 -25.83
C MET A 931 -9.63 -14.05 -24.96
N THR A 932 -9.06 -15.11 -25.55
CA THR A 932 -8.64 -16.28 -24.77
C THR A 932 -7.36 -15.98 -23.99
N PRO A 933 -7.06 -16.73 -22.90
CA PRO A 933 -5.80 -16.59 -22.17
C PRO A 933 -4.57 -16.83 -23.04
N GLU A 934 -4.66 -17.64 -24.10
CA GLU A 934 -3.61 -17.90 -25.07
C GLU A 934 -3.36 -16.70 -26.00
N GLU A 935 -4.41 -16.05 -26.50
CA GLU A 935 -4.30 -14.82 -27.28
C GLU A 935 -3.70 -13.68 -26.44
N LEU A 936 -4.16 -13.55 -25.19
CA LEU A 936 -3.61 -12.61 -24.22
C LEU A 936 -2.19 -12.98 -23.77
N HIS A 937 -1.77 -14.24 -23.86
CA HIS A 937 -0.38 -14.62 -23.60
C HIS A 937 0.54 -14.09 -24.69
N ALA A 938 0.17 -14.28 -25.96
CA ALA A 938 0.95 -13.84 -27.13
C ALA A 938 1.06 -12.31 -27.28
N LEU A 939 0.11 -11.56 -26.74
CA LEU A 939 0.08 -10.10 -26.82
C LEU A 939 1.10 -9.44 -25.86
N ASP A 940 1.93 -8.50 -26.34
CA ASP A 940 2.85 -7.72 -25.49
C ASP A 940 2.05 -6.86 -24.49
N PRO A 941 2.30 -6.91 -23.17
CA PRO A 941 1.75 -5.97 -22.19
C PRO A 941 1.78 -4.48 -22.59
N LYS A 942 2.78 -4.03 -23.37
CA LYS A 942 2.90 -2.65 -23.87
C LYS A 942 1.93 -2.31 -25.00
N SER A 943 1.38 -3.32 -25.69
CA SER A 943 0.40 -3.15 -26.77
C SER A 943 -1.05 -3.16 -26.28
N ILE A 944 -1.29 -3.53 -25.01
CA ILE A 944 -2.61 -3.50 -24.38
C ILE A 944 -3.04 -2.05 -24.16
N GLN A 945 -4.17 -1.67 -24.74
CA GLN A 945 -4.66 -0.30 -24.74
C GLN A 945 -5.32 0.10 -23.41
N GLY A 946 -5.31 1.40 -23.13
CA GLY A 946 -6.03 2.00 -22.01
C GLY A 946 -5.64 1.43 -20.65
N GLN A 947 -6.62 1.29 -19.76
CA GLN A 947 -6.39 0.80 -18.39
C GLN A 947 -6.35 -0.73 -18.31
N ALA A 948 -6.73 -1.46 -19.36
CA ALA A 948 -6.77 -2.92 -19.37
C ALA A 948 -5.39 -3.58 -19.09
N ARG A 949 -4.28 -2.90 -19.39
CA ARG A 949 -2.93 -3.33 -18.97
C ARG A 949 -2.87 -3.54 -17.46
N ARG A 950 -3.38 -2.58 -16.66
CA ARG A 950 -3.32 -2.64 -15.19
C ARG A 950 -4.28 -3.70 -14.63
N LEU A 951 -5.46 -3.89 -15.23
CA LEU A 951 -6.34 -4.99 -14.84
C LEU A 951 -5.71 -6.38 -15.06
N LEU A 952 -4.99 -6.59 -16.16
CA LEU A 952 -4.39 -7.90 -16.49
C LEU A 952 -3.03 -8.14 -15.82
N CYS A 953 -2.19 -7.11 -15.64
CA CYS A 953 -0.83 -7.23 -15.10
C CYS A 953 -0.70 -6.81 -13.62
N ASP A 954 -1.62 -5.99 -13.10
CA ASP A 954 -1.53 -5.36 -11.78
C ASP A 954 -2.60 -5.85 -10.79
N ALA A 955 -3.48 -6.78 -11.18
CA ALA A 955 -4.46 -7.43 -10.29
C ALA A 955 -3.84 -7.96 -8.97
N TYR A 956 -4.39 -7.49 -7.85
CA TYR A 956 -3.99 -7.80 -6.49
C TYR A 956 -5.09 -8.57 -5.74
N MET A 957 -6.32 -8.06 -5.75
CA MET A 957 -7.51 -8.77 -5.25
C MET A 957 -8.61 -8.78 -6.32
N CYS A 958 -9.20 -9.95 -6.58
CA CYS A 958 -10.41 -10.09 -7.38
C CYS A 958 -11.60 -10.35 -6.45
N MET A 959 -12.69 -9.60 -6.59
CA MET A 959 -13.84 -9.62 -5.70
C MET A 959 -15.09 -10.11 -6.45
N TYR A 960 -15.70 -11.17 -5.92
CA TYR A 960 -16.85 -11.85 -6.50
C TYR A 960 -18.05 -11.83 -5.56
N GLN A 961 -19.25 -11.76 -6.12
CA GLN A 961 -20.51 -11.78 -5.35
C GLN A 961 -21.47 -12.85 -5.88
N SER A 962 -22.41 -13.28 -5.05
CA SER A 962 -23.48 -14.19 -5.46
C SER A 962 -24.63 -13.43 -6.16
N PRO A 963 -24.91 -13.67 -7.46
CA PRO A 963 -25.99 -12.97 -8.19
C PRO A 963 -27.40 -13.22 -7.61
N THR A 964 -27.55 -14.26 -6.78
CA THR A 964 -28.82 -14.60 -6.15
C THR A 964 -29.06 -13.85 -4.84
N MET A 965 -28.04 -13.23 -4.23
CA MET A 965 -28.06 -12.75 -2.84
C MET A 965 -27.83 -11.24 -2.65
N SER A 966 -28.22 -10.40 -3.62
CA SER A 966 -28.27 -8.94 -3.39
C SER A 966 -29.29 -8.58 -2.30
N LEU A 967 -28.95 -7.58 -1.47
CA LEU A 967 -29.83 -7.11 -0.38
C LEU A 967 -31.07 -6.38 -0.91
N TYR A 968 -30.92 -5.75 -2.08
CA TYR A 968 -31.99 -5.08 -2.82
C TYR A 968 -32.35 -5.95 -4.05
N LYS A 969 -33.63 -6.23 -4.20
CA LYS A 969 -34.29 -6.91 -5.34
C LYS A 969 -35.71 -6.38 -5.49
#